data_AF-A0A2W2DSB4-F1
#
_entry.id   AF-A0A2W2DSB4-F1
#
_cell.length_a   1.000
_cell.length_b   1.000
_cell.length_c   1.000
_cell.angle_alpha   90.00
_cell.angle_beta   90.00
_cell.angle_gamma   90.00
#
_symmetry.space_group_name_H-M   'P 1'
#
loop_
_entity.id
_entity.type
_entity.pdbx_description
1 polymer ?
#
loop_
_entity_poly.entity_id
_entity_poly.type
_entity_poly.pdbx_seq_one_letter_code
_entity_poly.pdbx_strand_id
1 'polypeptide(L)'
;MPGWDEEVAATTASEVSRALLDPLRRWSDLAVPSFPAAAEELMAWLADPRAFDKDFHPMAFDSAMQDYDHAAKQGLGTKAKDVLSAELAHVQRVLTSLRAGGWSGDQEPAKSALRTLLGKLDNHEVLQAAWRDLWSKIDKKQTSAEAIAPVRDVFLELARRAGHSLEFGSDFIAILQGVLADGSWAVTAMKSTLGDVLTVEAGQQDGDPLAAAGLTIDERNAICERFLALPAPSSWHVVWLVYEKASMPVMFAELGNISLFSSQYVPNDAQAASAKCSSYARNWTTTDGKVLAEMPHRQGLVNVRVFLPARLYADPVTVARNHVDALVAVGKFHAGIGHGDWRLAEGHTHIGHGSSSERYFRLGADAAQQHLDHQRRSAVFSGMEAFWKQKDGSPSMDDDRLAEAVELLRWWQAAQEQTPLARVIADVRVIETASSRIGPGKWHQHLTRFLKPAWIVHSVHGQLRDTLHDALGGASEGLSPQARERRQTVAAATRRTDDFPWIGLVPGTTRTALTELLDIYPEHHHTRRRLRTLASRLSNHDAFNKWRASLDTRWTHLLDRLVRTRNAITHGGPGTADAVRSVALFASQLSAWEVQLALEAALKNISHEAAHQEFSEADNDLLGKIHRAPTPGDVLHDSAVPSRPPA
;
A
#
# COMPACT_ATOMS: atom_id res chain seq x y z
N MET A 1 6.48 -30.51 -5.98
CA MET A 1 7.15 -29.68 -4.96
C MET A 1 7.55 -30.58 -3.81
N PRO A 2 8.85 -30.87 -3.62
CA PRO A 2 9.36 -31.54 -2.42
C PRO A 2 9.06 -30.69 -1.17
N GLY A 3 9.04 -31.32 0.00
CA GLY A 3 8.27 -30.88 1.17
C GLY A 3 8.58 -29.47 1.67
N TRP A 4 7.58 -28.59 1.59
CA TRP A 4 7.52 -27.30 2.29
C TRP A 4 7.49 -27.46 3.83
N ASP A 5 7.68 -28.67 4.33
CA ASP A 5 7.65 -29.04 5.75
C ASP A 5 9.04 -29.18 6.37
N GLU A 6 10.13 -29.01 5.62
CA GLU A 6 11.46 -28.91 6.25
C GLU A 6 11.53 -27.68 7.17
N GLU A 7 12.00 -27.93 8.39
CA GLU A 7 12.04 -26.96 9.47
C GLU A 7 13.14 -25.92 9.19
N VAL A 8 12.81 -24.87 8.43
CA VAL A 8 13.72 -23.74 8.24
C VAL A 8 13.91 -23.04 9.58
N ALA A 9 15.12 -23.12 10.12
CA ALA A 9 15.47 -22.48 11.38
C ALA A 9 15.19 -20.96 11.32
N ALA A 10 14.48 -20.45 12.32
CA ALA A 10 14.22 -19.02 12.46
C ALA A 10 15.52 -18.26 12.77
N THR A 11 16.08 -17.64 11.75
CA THR A 11 17.33 -16.87 11.76
C THR A 11 17.09 -15.43 11.31
N THR A 12 18.05 -14.53 11.56
CA THR A 12 18.04 -13.16 11.02
C THR A 12 17.81 -13.15 9.50
N ALA A 13 18.49 -14.02 8.74
CA ALA A 13 18.32 -14.11 7.28
C ALA A 13 16.89 -14.52 6.87
N SER A 14 16.30 -15.52 7.54
CA SER A 14 14.92 -15.94 7.26
C SER A 14 13.89 -14.85 7.58
N GLU A 15 14.10 -14.09 8.64
CA GLU A 15 13.20 -13.00 9.03
C GLU A 15 13.34 -11.80 8.07
N VAL A 16 14.56 -11.49 7.60
CA VAL A 16 14.78 -10.49 6.54
C VAL A 16 14.12 -10.94 5.23
N SER A 17 14.28 -12.21 4.84
CA SER A 17 13.64 -12.76 3.63
C SER A 17 12.11 -12.60 3.71
N ARG A 18 11.52 -12.89 4.88
CA ARG A 18 10.10 -12.65 5.14
C ARG A 18 9.72 -11.17 5.11
N ALA A 19 10.60 -10.28 5.54
CA ALA A 19 10.39 -8.83 5.44
C ALA A 19 10.32 -8.32 3.99
N LEU A 20 10.88 -9.08 3.05
CA LEU A 20 10.78 -8.81 1.62
C LEU A 20 9.56 -9.46 0.96
N LEU A 21 8.80 -10.30 1.67
CA LEU A 21 7.52 -10.82 1.15
C LEU A 21 6.51 -9.68 1.06
N ASP A 22 5.71 -9.71 -0.01
CA ASP A 22 4.73 -8.68 -0.33
C ASP A 22 5.33 -7.25 -0.25
N PRO A 23 6.36 -6.95 -1.06
CA PRO A 23 7.09 -5.68 -1.05
C PRO A 23 6.20 -4.46 -1.35
N LEU A 24 5.04 -4.66 -1.96
CA LEU A 24 4.08 -3.59 -2.25
C LEU A 24 3.19 -3.25 -1.04
N ARG A 25 2.95 -4.21 -0.15
CA ARG A 25 2.24 -3.96 1.11
C ARG A 25 3.17 -3.31 2.10
N ARG A 26 2.81 -2.09 2.54
CA ARG A 26 3.53 -1.41 3.63
C ARG A 26 3.35 -2.14 4.95
N TRP A 27 4.46 -2.28 5.68
CA TRP A 27 4.45 -2.81 7.04
C TRP A 27 4.24 -1.71 8.07
N SER A 28 4.79 -0.53 7.77
CA SER A 28 4.56 0.63 8.61
C SER A 28 3.16 1.15 8.35
N ASP A 29 2.72 1.96 9.29
CA ASP A 29 1.41 2.54 9.19
C ASP A 29 1.28 3.42 7.93
N LEU A 30 0.23 3.17 7.14
CA LEU A 30 -0.06 3.99 5.96
C LEU A 30 -0.26 5.47 6.31
N ALA A 31 -0.66 5.75 7.55
CA ALA A 31 -0.78 7.09 8.11
C ALA A 31 0.55 7.84 8.28
N VAL A 32 1.68 7.14 8.26
CA VAL A 32 3.00 7.75 8.41
C VAL A 32 3.66 7.73 7.03
N PRO A 33 3.99 8.89 6.42
CA PRO A 33 4.68 8.90 5.15
C PRO A 33 6.08 8.30 5.33
N SER A 34 6.57 7.61 4.30
CA SER A 34 7.99 7.25 4.27
C SER A 34 8.83 8.53 4.18
N PHE A 35 10.10 8.45 4.57
CA PHE A 35 10.97 9.63 4.49
C PHE A 35 11.08 10.22 3.07
N PRO A 36 11.27 9.41 2.00
CA PRO A 36 11.24 9.94 0.64
C PRO A 36 9.92 10.64 0.30
N ALA A 37 8.78 10.03 0.62
CA ALA A 37 7.46 10.62 0.33
C ALA A 37 7.24 11.96 1.05
N ALA A 38 7.65 12.07 2.32
CA ALA A 38 7.54 13.31 3.08
C ALA A 38 8.46 14.42 2.53
N ALA A 39 9.67 14.06 2.10
CA ALA A 39 10.61 15.01 1.48
C ALA A 39 10.11 15.51 0.11
N GLU A 40 9.52 14.63 -0.70
CA GLU A 40 8.91 14.99 -1.98
C GLU A 40 7.69 15.88 -1.81
N GLU A 41 6.84 15.59 -0.83
CA GLU A 41 5.70 16.45 -0.54
C GLU A 41 6.15 17.85 -0.10
N LEU A 42 7.14 17.95 0.79
CA LEU A 42 7.69 19.24 1.20
C LEU A 42 8.33 20.00 0.03
N MET A 43 9.02 19.30 -0.87
CA MET A 43 9.55 19.89 -2.10
C MET A 43 8.42 20.39 -3.02
N ALA A 44 7.31 19.65 -3.13
CA ALA A 44 6.15 20.07 -3.91
C ALA A 44 5.51 21.35 -3.34
N TRP A 45 5.44 21.50 -2.02
CA TRP A 45 5.00 22.74 -1.36
C TRP A 45 5.92 23.92 -1.64
N LEU A 46 7.23 23.73 -1.56
CA LEU A 46 8.17 24.79 -1.91
C LEU A 46 8.13 25.15 -3.40
N ALA A 47 7.88 24.18 -4.28
CA ALA A 47 7.79 24.38 -5.72
C ALA A 47 6.43 24.90 -6.20
N ASP A 48 5.49 25.18 -5.29
CA ASP A 48 4.16 25.70 -5.64
C ASP A 48 4.29 27.06 -6.37
N PRO A 49 3.83 27.17 -7.63
CA PRO A 49 3.95 28.41 -8.39
C PRO A 49 2.94 29.48 -7.96
N ARG A 50 1.98 29.17 -7.09
CA ARG A 50 0.94 30.11 -6.66
C ARG A 50 1.53 31.18 -5.74
N ALA A 51 0.89 32.36 -5.73
CA ALA A 51 1.26 33.42 -4.81
C ALA A 51 1.07 32.96 -3.36
N PHE A 52 2.04 33.28 -2.50
CA PHE A 52 1.99 32.91 -1.10
C PHE A 52 0.84 33.65 -0.38
N ASP A 53 -0.24 32.94 -0.14
CA ASP A 53 -1.31 33.32 0.78
C ASP A 53 -0.91 33.07 2.25
N LYS A 54 -0.80 34.16 3.02
CA LYS A 54 -0.43 34.15 4.45
C LYS A 54 -1.48 33.51 5.36
N ASP A 55 -2.73 33.38 4.91
CA ASP A 55 -3.82 32.85 5.74
C ASP A 55 -3.92 31.32 5.60
N PHE A 56 -3.39 30.74 4.52
CA PHE A 56 -3.49 29.30 4.24
C PHE A 56 -2.14 28.56 4.21
N HIS A 57 -1.12 29.13 3.55
CA HIS A 57 0.13 28.41 3.34
C HIS A 57 0.93 28.09 4.61
N PRO A 58 1.04 28.99 5.62
CA PRO A 58 1.82 28.69 6.81
C PRO A 58 1.42 27.39 7.52
N MET A 59 0.10 27.13 7.64
CA MET A 59 -0.40 25.90 8.25
C MET A 59 -0.07 24.65 7.40
N ALA A 60 -0.18 24.76 6.08
CA ALA A 60 0.17 23.67 5.17
C ALA A 60 1.67 23.34 5.21
N PHE A 61 2.53 24.35 5.19
CA PHE A 61 3.98 24.19 5.33
C PHE A 61 4.37 23.60 6.67
N ASP A 62 3.79 24.11 7.77
CA ASP A 62 4.07 23.59 9.12
C ASP A 62 3.67 22.12 9.22
N SER A 63 2.51 21.75 8.66
CA SER A 63 2.06 20.37 8.63
C SER A 63 2.99 19.48 7.77
N ALA A 64 3.44 19.94 6.60
CA ALA A 64 4.34 19.17 5.74
C ALA A 64 5.75 19.04 6.37
N MET A 65 6.22 20.08 7.06
CA MET A 65 7.45 20.05 7.82
C MET A 65 7.38 19.08 9.00
N GLN A 66 6.23 19.00 9.70
CA GLN A 66 6.05 18.02 10.77
C GLN A 66 6.14 16.57 10.25
N ASP A 67 5.53 16.28 9.10
CA ASP A 67 5.64 14.98 8.45
C ASP A 67 7.09 14.65 8.05
N TYR A 68 7.79 15.63 7.47
CA TYR A 68 9.22 15.52 7.14
C TYR A 68 10.07 15.25 8.40
N ASP A 69 9.92 16.05 9.45
CA ASP A 69 10.66 15.90 10.70
C ASP A 69 10.38 14.56 11.38
N HIS A 70 9.12 14.13 11.38
CA HIS A 70 8.71 12.84 11.93
C HIS A 70 9.35 11.69 11.14
N ALA A 71 9.24 11.69 9.81
CA ALA A 71 9.80 10.65 8.96
C ALA A 71 11.34 10.63 9.01
N ALA A 72 12.00 11.78 9.12
CA ALA A 72 13.43 11.88 9.30
C ALA A 72 13.87 11.29 10.64
N LYS A 73 13.16 11.62 11.74
CA LYS A 73 13.52 11.17 13.09
C LYS A 73 13.18 9.70 13.34
N GLN A 74 12.01 9.26 12.92
CA GLN A 74 11.46 7.93 13.26
C GLN A 74 11.52 6.92 12.11
N GLY A 75 11.48 7.38 10.86
CA GLY A 75 11.45 6.52 9.67
C GLY A 75 12.83 6.08 9.19
N LEU A 76 13.81 6.98 9.18
CA LEU A 76 15.17 6.64 8.77
C LEU A 76 15.92 5.86 9.85
N GLY A 77 16.59 4.78 9.44
CA GLY A 77 17.56 4.07 10.25
C GLY A 77 18.84 4.88 10.51
N THR A 78 19.68 4.41 11.43
CA THR A 78 20.87 5.15 11.87
C THR A 78 21.90 5.22 10.76
N LYS A 79 22.16 4.13 10.03
CA LYS A 79 23.17 4.12 8.97
C LYS A 79 22.76 5.00 7.79
N ALA A 80 21.49 4.97 7.39
CA ALA A 80 20.98 5.86 6.35
C ALA A 80 21.06 7.34 6.78
N LYS A 81 20.78 7.66 8.05
CA LYS A 81 20.98 9.02 8.61
C LYS A 81 22.43 9.46 8.55
N ASP A 82 23.37 8.57 8.85
CA ASP A 82 24.80 8.91 8.83
C ASP A 82 25.26 9.28 7.42
N VAL A 83 24.83 8.50 6.41
CA VAL A 83 25.12 8.78 4.98
C VAL A 83 24.47 10.08 4.50
N LEU A 84 23.29 10.43 5.01
CA LEU A 84 22.54 11.64 4.65
C LEU A 84 22.78 12.83 5.59
N SER A 85 23.73 12.73 6.52
CA SER A 85 23.84 13.64 7.67
C SER A 85 24.09 15.10 7.25
N ALA A 86 24.91 15.32 6.23
CA ALA A 86 25.22 16.65 5.70
C ALA A 86 23.99 17.30 5.05
N GLU A 87 23.27 16.55 4.20
CA GLU A 87 22.08 17.00 3.50
C GLU A 87 20.92 17.26 4.47
N LEU A 88 20.69 16.35 5.42
CA LEU A 88 19.67 16.51 6.47
C LEU A 88 19.92 17.78 7.31
N ALA A 89 21.18 18.00 7.74
CA ALA A 89 21.55 19.18 8.52
C ALA A 89 21.41 20.47 7.69
N HIS A 90 21.70 20.43 6.39
CA HIS A 90 21.53 21.57 5.51
C HIS A 90 20.04 21.92 5.33
N VAL A 91 19.20 20.92 5.02
CA VAL A 91 17.73 21.08 4.88
C VAL A 91 17.12 21.62 6.17
N GLN A 92 17.48 21.06 7.34
CA GLN A 92 16.98 21.55 8.63
C GLN A 92 17.30 23.03 8.85
N ARG A 93 18.53 23.46 8.55
CA ARG A 93 18.97 24.84 8.74
C ARG A 93 18.20 25.82 7.88
N VAL A 94 18.06 25.52 6.58
CA VAL A 94 17.36 26.41 5.64
C VAL A 94 15.86 26.45 5.89
N LEU A 95 15.22 25.32 6.24
CA LEU A 95 13.80 25.28 6.60
C LEU A 95 13.52 26.03 7.91
N THR A 96 14.41 25.90 8.91
CA THR A 96 14.27 26.65 10.17
C THR A 96 14.34 28.15 9.92
N SER A 97 15.26 28.60 9.08
CA SER A 97 15.37 30.01 8.67
C SER A 97 14.13 30.48 7.92
N LEU A 98 13.63 29.68 6.97
CA LEU A 98 12.44 30.01 6.18
C LEU A 98 11.18 30.08 7.06
N ARG A 99 11.02 29.13 7.98
CA ARG A 99 9.92 29.08 8.95
C ARG A 99 9.93 30.28 9.90
N ALA A 100 11.10 30.70 10.38
CA ALA A 100 11.25 31.90 11.21
C ALA A 100 10.80 33.18 10.47
N GLY A 101 10.95 33.20 9.15
CA GLY A 101 10.42 34.24 8.26
C GLY A 101 8.96 34.05 7.85
N GLY A 102 8.20 33.14 8.47
CA GLY A 102 6.79 32.89 8.17
C GLY A 102 6.52 32.21 6.83
N TRP A 103 7.50 31.50 6.26
CA TRP A 103 7.44 30.79 4.97
C TRP A 103 7.34 31.66 3.70
N SER A 104 7.18 32.98 3.84
CA SER A 104 7.06 33.93 2.71
C SER A 104 8.38 34.48 2.18
N GLY A 105 9.52 34.08 2.78
CA GLY A 105 10.86 34.52 2.37
C GLY A 105 11.36 33.86 1.09
N ASP A 106 12.64 34.08 0.75
CA ASP A 106 13.28 33.39 -0.38
C ASP A 106 13.32 31.86 -0.13
N GLN A 107 12.61 31.12 -0.98
CA GLN A 107 12.47 29.67 -0.89
C GLN A 107 13.56 28.91 -1.67
N GLU A 108 14.33 29.57 -2.54
CA GLU A 108 15.34 28.89 -3.37
C GLU A 108 16.42 28.14 -2.57
N PRO A 109 16.94 28.65 -1.43
CA PRO A 109 17.86 27.89 -0.59
C PRO A 109 17.24 26.57 -0.09
N ALA A 110 15.97 26.58 0.30
CA ALA A 110 15.26 25.39 0.77
C ALA A 110 14.99 24.40 -0.37
N LYS A 111 14.56 24.88 -1.54
CA LYS A 111 14.39 24.05 -2.74
C LYS A 111 15.68 23.39 -3.18
N SER A 112 16.79 24.14 -3.19
CA SER A 112 18.11 23.63 -3.59
C SER A 112 18.60 22.53 -2.63
N ALA A 113 18.45 22.76 -1.32
CA ALA A 113 18.79 21.78 -0.30
C ALA A 113 17.97 20.49 -0.43
N LEU A 114 16.65 20.60 -0.62
CA LEU A 114 15.76 19.44 -0.79
C LEU A 114 16.01 18.71 -2.11
N ARG A 115 16.26 19.41 -3.22
CA ARG A 115 16.68 18.77 -4.49
C ARG A 115 17.96 17.96 -4.32
N THR A 116 18.93 18.49 -3.59
CA THR A 116 20.20 17.79 -3.30
C THR A 116 19.95 16.55 -2.45
N LEU A 117 19.14 16.66 -1.38
CA LEU A 117 18.76 15.54 -0.54
C LEU A 117 18.02 14.45 -1.34
N LEU A 118 17.01 14.83 -2.12
CA LEU A 118 16.24 13.90 -2.96
C LEU A 118 17.12 13.20 -4.00
N GLY A 119 18.06 13.91 -4.62
CA GLY A 119 19.03 13.30 -5.53
C GLY A 119 20.00 12.34 -4.82
N LYS A 120 20.40 12.63 -3.58
CA LYS A 120 21.23 11.72 -2.77
C LYS A 120 20.47 10.44 -2.40
N LEU A 121 19.14 10.48 -2.24
CA LEU A 121 18.31 9.29 -1.98
C LEU A 121 18.31 8.28 -3.15
N ASP A 122 18.66 8.71 -4.36
CA ASP A 122 18.74 7.84 -5.53
C ASP A 122 20.09 7.09 -5.59
N ASN A 123 21.02 7.36 -4.67
CA ASN A 123 22.34 6.72 -4.64
C ASN A 123 22.29 5.34 -3.96
N HIS A 124 22.97 4.36 -4.58
CA HIS A 124 23.14 3.01 -4.05
C HIS A 124 23.75 2.95 -2.63
N GLU A 125 24.60 3.93 -2.28
CA GLU A 125 25.16 4.03 -0.92
C GLU A 125 24.06 4.17 0.15
N VAL A 126 23.00 4.92 -0.14
CA VAL A 126 21.86 5.11 0.77
C VAL A 126 21.01 3.84 0.82
N LEU A 127 20.80 3.18 -0.32
CA LEU A 127 20.12 1.88 -0.38
C LEU A 127 20.83 0.81 0.46
N GLN A 128 22.16 0.69 0.31
CA GLN A 128 22.97 -0.23 1.13
C GLN A 128 22.92 0.14 2.61
N ALA A 129 22.94 1.43 2.95
CA ALA A 129 22.80 1.87 4.33
C ALA A 129 21.43 1.49 4.92
N ALA A 130 20.35 1.65 4.15
CA ALA A 130 19.01 1.23 4.56
C ALA A 130 18.88 -0.30 4.70
N TRP A 131 19.53 -1.07 3.84
CA TRP A 131 19.64 -2.53 3.99
C TRP A 131 20.31 -2.92 5.30
N ARG A 132 21.46 -2.31 5.61
CA ARG A 132 22.18 -2.56 6.86
C ARG A 132 21.37 -2.14 8.09
N ASP A 133 20.56 -1.07 7.98
CA ASP A 133 19.63 -0.68 9.03
C ASP A 133 18.55 -1.75 9.25
N LEU A 134 17.93 -2.25 8.17
CA LEU A 134 16.94 -3.32 8.23
C LEU A 134 17.53 -4.59 8.88
N TRP A 135 18.70 -5.02 8.40
CA TRP A 135 19.43 -6.17 8.93
C TRP A 135 19.72 -6.00 10.42
N SER A 136 20.32 -4.87 10.82
CA SER A 136 20.66 -4.58 12.22
C SER A 136 19.44 -4.54 13.15
N LYS A 137 18.30 -4.05 12.65
CA LYS A 137 17.05 -4.02 13.43
C LYS A 137 16.47 -5.43 13.63
N ILE A 138 16.50 -6.26 12.60
CA ILE A 138 16.02 -7.65 12.65
C ILE A 138 16.95 -8.53 13.49
N ASP A 139 18.27 -8.37 13.35
CA ASP A 139 19.25 -9.14 14.12
C ASP A 139 19.09 -8.96 15.64
N LYS A 140 18.70 -7.75 16.05
CA LYS A 140 18.34 -7.45 17.44
C LYS A 140 17.00 -8.08 17.80
N LYS A 141 17.05 -9.23 18.48
CA LYS A 141 15.89 -9.99 18.97
C LYS A 141 14.84 -9.16 19.73
N GLN A 142 15.24 -8.10 20.43
CA GLN A 142 14.35 -7.25 21.23
C GLN A 142 13.70 -6.09 20.45
N THR A 143 14.09 -5.85 19.20
CA THR A 143 13.47 -4.81 18.38
C THR A 143 11.98 -5.12 18.15
N SER A 144 11.12 -4.12 18.34
CA SER A 144 9.68 -4.23 18.08
C SER A 144 9.39 -4.32 16.58
N ALA A 145 8.23 -4.88 16.21
CA ALA A 145 7.80 -4.90 14.82
C ALA A 145 7.67 -3.48 14.25
N GLU A 146 7.22 -2.53 15.05
CA GLU A 146 7.05 -1.12 14.67
C GLU A 146 8.35 -0.36 14.47
N ALA A 147 9.45 -0.81 15.06
CA ALA A 147 10.76 -0.23 14.81
C ALA A 147 11.43 -0.82 13.56
N ILE A 148 11.01 -2.01 13.10
CA ILE A 148 11.45 -2.65 11.86
C ILE A 148 10.65 -2.10 10.67
N ALA A 149 9.33 -1.95 10.84
CA ALA A 149 8.40 -1.64 9.78
C ALA A 149 8.74 -0.37 8.96
N PRO A 150 9.05 0.81 9.57
CA PRO A 150 9.45 2.00 8.83
C PRO A 150 10.77 1.80 8.09
N VAL A 151 11.75 1.13 8.70
CA VAL A 151 13.07 0.89 8.08
C VAL A 151 12.95 -0.05 6.88
N ARG A 152 12.10 -1.08 6.99
CA ARG A 152 11.76 -1.98 5.88
C ARG A 152 11.12 -1.21 4.74
N ASP A 153 10.10 -0.41 5.02
CA ASP A 153 9.39 0.34 3.98
C ASP A 153 10.29 1.40 3.33
N VAL A 154 11.17 2.05 4.10
CA VAL A 154 12.20 2.97 3.55
C VAL A 154 13.19 2.22 2.67
N PHE A 155 13.68 1.04 3.07
CA PHE A 155 14.57 0.23 2.23
C PHE A 155 13.93 -0.09 0.88
N LEU A 156 12.67 -0.53 0.88
CA LEU A 156 11.94 -0.82 -0.35
C LEU A 156 11.71 0.44 -1.19
N GLU A 157 11.32 1.56 -0.58
CA GLU A 157 11.17 2.81 -1.32
C GLU A 157 12.49 3.24 -1.98
N LEU A 158 13.62 3.10 -1.27
CA LEU A 158 14.94 3.39 -1.82
C LEU A 158 15.35 2.42 -2.92
N ALA A 159 15.00 1.13 -2.80
CA ALA A 159 15.25 0.14 -3.84
C ALA A 159 14.49 0.51 -5.12
N ARG A 160 13.23 0.92 -4.96
CA ARG A 160 12.38 1.43 -6.04
C ARG A 160 12.98 2.68 -6.69
N ARG A 161 13.46 3.63 -5.90
CA ARG A 161 14.11 4.86 -6.40
C ARG A 161 15.42 4.59 -7.13
N ALA A 162 16.19 3.61 -6.67
CA ALA A 162 17.38 3.11 -7.37
C ALA A 162 17.05 2.35 -8.67
N GLY A 163 15.76 2.19 -9.01
CA GLY A 163 15.28 1.59 -10.25
C GLY A 163 15.01 0.09 -10.18
N HIS A 164 15.05 -0.52 -8.99
CA HIS A 164 14.73 -1.94 -8.85
C HIS A 164 13.21 -2.17 -8.81
N SER A 165 12.73 -3.14 -9.59
CA SER A 165 11.33 -3.54 -9.55
C SER A 165 11.02 -4.28 -8.24
N LEU A 166 9.92 -3.88 -7.60
CA LEU A 166 9.42 -4.47 -6.37
C LEU A 166 8.15 -5.27 -6.58
N GLU A 167 7.80 -5.65 -7.79
CA GLU A 167 6.60 -6.44 -7.99
C GLU A 167 6.75 -7.86 -7.46
N PHE A 168 5.60 -8.49 -7.19
CA PHE A 168 5.58 -9.91 -6.91
C PHE A 168 6.23 -10.66 -8.08
N GLY A 169 7.17 -11.55 -7.77
CA GLY A 169 7.96 -12.27 -8.76
C GLY A 169 9.04 -11.45 -9.49
N SER A 170 9.39 -10.24 -9.03
CA SER A 170 10.54 -9.52 -9.59
C SER A 170 11.84 -10.28 -9.32
N ASP A 171 12.74 -10.34 -10.32
CA ASP A 171 14.05 -10.99 -10.16
C ASP A 171 14.83 -10.41 -8.98
N PHE A 172 14.71 -9.11 -8.73
CA PHE A 172 15.38 -8.43 -7.63
C PHE A 172 14.98 -9.00 -6.26
N ILE A 173 13.67 -9.07 -5.96
CA ILE A 173 13.18 -9.60 -4.68
C ILE A 173 13.37 -11.11 -4.61
N ALA A 174 13.08 -11.83 -5.70
CA ALA A 174 13.21 -13.29 -5.74
C ALA A 174 14.65 -13.75 -5.52
N ILE A 175 15.64 -13.11 -6.16
CA ILE A 175 17.06 -13.44 -5.98
C ILE A 175 17.51 -13.08 -4.56
N LEU A 176 17.15 -11.90 -4.02
CA LEU A 176 17.47 -11.55 -2.63
C LEU A 176 16.92 -12.59 -1.65
N GLN A 177 15.63 -12.94 -1.77
CA GLN A 177 14.99 -13.94 -0.91
C GLN A 177 15.62 -15.32 -1.05
N GLY A 178 15.93 -15.74 -2.29
CA GLY A 178 16.59 -17.01 -2.57
C GLY A 178 17.99 -17.08 -1.96
N VAL A 179 18.79 -16.02 -2.06
CA VAL A 179 20.11 -15.95 -1.41
C VAL A 179 19.98 -15.98 0.12
N LEU A 180 19.03 -15.25 0.69
CA LEU A 180 18.76 -15.27 2.13
C LEU A 180 18.32 -16.66 2.62
N ALA A 181 17.60 -17.41 1.79
CA ALA A 181 17.19 -18.79 2.02
C ALA A 181 18.32 -19.81 1.73
N ASP A 182 19.51 -19.36 1.35
CA ASP A 182 20.65 -20.21 0.94
C ASP A 182 20.37 -21.08 -0.31
N GLY A 183 19.50 -20.64 -1.23
CA GLY A 183 19.20 -21.39 -2.46
C GLY A 183 20.34 -21.33 -3.47
N SER A 184 20.84 -22.50 -3.90
CA SER A 184 21.97 -22.65 -4.83
C SER A 184 21.80 -21.89 -6.14
N TRP A 185 20.60 -21.94 -6.74
CA TRP A 185 20.26 -21.21 -7.96
C TRP A 185 20.37 -19.70 -7.76
N ALA A 186 19.76 -19.17 -6.70
CA ALA A 186 19.75 -17.73 -6.43
C ALA A 186 21.15 -17.20 -6.10
N VAL A 187 21.95 -17.97 -5.35
CA VAL A 187 23.36 -17.64 -5.07
C VAL A 187 24.18 -17.62 -6.35
N THR A 188 24.01 -18.62 -7.22
CA THR A 188 24.70 -18.68 -8.52
C THR A 188 24.30 -17.50 -9.42
N ALA A 189 22.99 -17.22 -9.51
CA ALA A 189 22.47 -16.10 -10.29
C ALA A 189 23.00 -14.75 -9.78
N MET A 190 23.01 -14.53 -8.46
CA MET A 190 23.53 -13.30 -7.85
C MET A 190 25.05 -13.16 -8.07
N LYS A 191 25.83 -14.22 -7.86
CA LYS A 191 27.29 -14.24 -8.12
C LYS A 191 27.60 -13.96 -9.59
N SER A 192 26.85 -14.57 -10.51
CA SER A 192 26.97 -14.29 -11.95
C SER A 192 26.70 -12.82 -12.25
N THR A 193 25.67 -12.23 -11.64
CA THR A 193 25.32 -10.82 -11.83
C THR A 193 26.39 -9.88 -11.27
N LEU A 194 27.07 -10.29 -10.18
CA LEU A 194 28.21 -9.59 -9.60
C LEU A 194 29.50 -9.73 -10.41
N GLY A 195 29.53 -10.60 -11.42
CA GLY A 195 30.74 -10.93 -12.19
C GLY A 195 31.75 -11.77 -11.40
N ASP A 196 31.31 -12.44 -10.33
CA ASP A 196 32.17 -13.36 -9.58
C ASP A 196 32.51 -14.58 -10.45
N VAL A 197 33.77 -15.03 -10.38
CA VAL A 197 34.22 -16.22 -11.10
C VAL A 197 33.49 -17.43 -10.52
N LEU A 198 32.56 -17.99 -11.28
CA LEU A 198 31.91 -19.23 -10.95
C LEU A 198 32.86 -20.39 -11.29
N THR A 199 33.53 -20.94 -10.27
CA THR A 199 34.15 -22.28 -10.37
C THR A 199 33.04 -23.31 -10.41
N VAL A 200 32.41 -23.46 -11.59
CA VAL A 200 31.51 -24.59 -11.83
C VAL A 200 32.41 -25.80 -12.06
N GLU A 201 32.52 -26.68 -11.07
CA GLU A 201 33.17 -27.97 -11.29
C GLU A 201 32.45 -28.68 -12.43
N ALA A 202 33.20 -29.17 -13.42
CA ALA A 202 32.63 -29.84 -14.59
C ALA A 202 31.81 -31.06 -14.13
N GLY A 203 30.48 -30.91 -14.12
CA GLY A 203 29.51 -31.90 -13.58
C GLY A 203 28.41 -31.30 -12.70
N GLN A 204 28.58 -30.09 -12.17
CA GLN A 204 27.58 -29.43 -11.29
C GLN A 204 26.49 -28.63 -12.02
N GLN A 205 26.51 -28.54 -13.36
CA GLN A 205 25.46 -27.83 -14.11
C GLN A 205 24.08 -28.47 -14.00
N ASP A 206 24.00 -29.76 -13.60
CA ASP A 206 22.75 -30.50 -13.38
C ASP A 206 22.34 -30.58 -11.89
N GLY A 207 22.94 -29.76 -11.02
CA GLY A 207 22.60 -29.72 -9.59
C GLY A 207 21.15 -29.29 -9.33
N ASP A 208 20.55 -29.81 -8.26
CA ASP A 208 19.20 -29.42 -7.84
C ASP A 208 19.15 -27.89 -7.57
N PRO A 209 18.35 -27.11 -8.32
CA PRO A 209 18.24 -25.67 -8.14
C PRO A 209 17.69 -25.27 -6.77
N LEU A 210 17.10 -26.22 -6.03
CA LEU A 210 16.56 -26.04 -4.68
C LEU A 210 17.55 -26.46 -3.58
N ALA A 211 18.71 -27.03 -3.93
CA ALA A 211 19.71 -27.40 -2.94
C ALA A 211 20.27 -26.17 -2.21
N ALA A 212 20.70 -26.37 -0.96
CA ALA A 212 21.40 -25.34 -0.21
C ALA A 212 22.77 -25.02 -0.86
N ALA A 213 23.14 -23.74 -0.93
CA ALA A 213 24.43 -23.28 -1.43
C ALA A 213 25.56 -23.46 -0.40
N GLY A 214 25.21 -23.70 0.86
CA GLY A 214 26.16 -23.92 1.95
C GLY A 214 26.77 -22.62 2.50
N LEU A 215 26.14 -21.46 2.25
CA LEU A 215 26.65 -20.18 2.74
C LEU A 215 26.21 -19.89 4.18
N THR A 216 27.14 -19.33 4.95
CA THR A 216 26.84 -18.79 6.27
C THR A 216 25.87 -17.60 6.18
N ILE A 217 25.24 -17.23 7.30
CA ILE A 217 24.34 -16.06 7.35
C ILE A 217 25.07 -14.77 6.94
N ASP A 218 26.32 -14.61 7.38
CA ASP A 218 27.12 -13.42 7.09
C ASP A 218 27.54 -13.36 5.62
N GLU A 219 27.92 -14.49 5.02
CA GLU A 219 28.22 -14.58 3.58
C GLU A 219 27.00 -14.25 2.73
N ARG A 220 25.81 -14.76 3.09
CA ARG A 220 24.55 -14.43 2.43
C ARG A 220 24.28 -12.93 2.47
N ASN A 221 24.39 -12.32 3.65
CA ASN A 221 24.20 -10.87 3.80
C ASN A 221 25.22 -10.07 2.98
N ALA A 222 26.50 -10.45 3.00
CA ALA A 222 27.56 -9.77 2.27
C ALA A 222 27.32 -9.79 0.76
N ILE A 223 26.85 -10.93 0.22
CA ILE A 223 26.52 -11.06 -1.20
C ILE A 223 25.30 -10.20 -1.58
N CYS A 224 24.23 -10.20 -0.75
CA CYS A 224 23.08 -9.31 -0.94
C CYS A 224 23.50 -7.83 -0.93
N GLU A 225 24.36 -7.43 0.00
CA GLU A 225 24.83 -6.04 0.12
C GLU A 225 25.65 -5.59 -1.10
N ARG A 226 26.49 -6.47 -1.66
CA ARG A 226 27.21 -6.21 -2.92
C ARG A 226 26.24 -6.07 -4.09
N PHE A 227 25.22 -6.92 -4.16
CA PHE A 227 24.21 -6.87 -5.22
C PHE A 227 23.43 -5.55 -5.22
N LEU A 228 23.10 -5.01 -4.03
CA LEU A 228 22.45 -3.71 -3.87
C LEU A 228 23.32 -2.51 -4.31
N ALA A 229 24.63 -2.71 -4.53
CA ALA A 229 25.52 -1.67 -5.06
C ALA A 229 25.41 -1.51 -6.59
N LEU A 230 24.87 -2.52 -7.27
CA LEU A 230 24.77 -2.52 -8.72
C LEU A 230 23.62 -1.59 -9.16
N PRO A 231 23.82 -0.78 -10.22
CA PRO A 231 22.74 -0.01 -10.80
C PRO A 231 21.64 -0.96 -11.30
N ALA A 232 20.38 -0.54 -11.13
CA ALA A 232 19.29 -1.23 -11.79
C ALA A 232 19.55 -1.23 -13.32
N PRO A 233 19.34 -2.38 -13.99
CA PRO A 233 19.54 -2.45 -15.43
C PRO A 233 18.57 -1.51 -16.13
N SER A 234 19.08 -0.47 -16.79
CA SER A 234 18.25 0.43 -17.59
C SER A 234 17.74 -0.33 -18.81
N SER A 235 16.43 -0.55 -18.87
CA SER A 235 15.81 -1.28 -19.97
C SER A 235 14.50 -0.63 -20.40
N TRP A 236 14.06 -0.95 -21.61
CA TRP A 236 12.69 -0.73 -22.02
C TRP A 236 11.79 -1.73 -21.29
N HIS A 237 10.53 -1.37 -21.08
CA HIS A 237 9.56 -2.30 -20.48
C HIS A 237 8.34 -2.43 -21.36
N VAL A 238 7.83 -3.65 -21.47
CA VAL A 238 6.51 -3.92 -22.02
C VAL A 238 5.67 -4.60 -20.96
N VAL A 239 4.48 -4.06 -20.69
CA VAL A 239 3.54 -4.62 -19.74
C VAL A 239 2.28 -5.03 -20.47
N TRP A 240 1.88 -6.28 -20.27
CA TRP A 240 0.66 -6.86 -20.79
C TRP A 240 -0.38 -7.00 -19.68
N LEU A 241 -1.57 -6.47 -19.92
CA LEU A 241 -2.72 -6.46 -19.03
C LEU A 241 -3.91 -7.11 -19.75
N VAL A 242 -4.90 -7.60 -18.99
CA VAL A 242 -6.14 -8.15 -19.55
C VAL A 242 -7.32 -7.44 -18.91
N TYR A 243 -8.21 -6.90 -19.73
CA TYR A 243 -9.52 -6.43 -19.27
C TYR A 243 -10.57 -7.44 -19.65
N GLU A 244 -11.36 -7.85 -18.66
CA GLU A 244 -12.52 -8.71 -18.86
C GLU A 244 -13.81 -7.90 -18.90
N LYS A 245 -14.87 -8.52 -19.44
CA LYS A 245 -16.12 -7.83 -19.79
C LYS A 245 -15.85 -6.60 -20.68
N ALA A 246 -14.88 -6.73 -21.57
CA ALA A 246 -14.42 -5.70 -22.48
C ALA A 246 -14.67 -6.12 -23.92
N SER A 247 -15.06 -5.18 -24.78
CA SER A 247 -15.29 -5.44 -26.21
C SER A 247 -14.80 -4.25 -27.01
N MET A 248 -14.24 -4.51 -28.18
CA MET A 248 -13.84 -3.48 -29.12
C MET A 248 -14.46 -3.78 -30.49
N PRO A 249 -14.88 -2.76 -31.24
CA PRO A 249 -15.41 -2.95 -32.60
C PRO A 249 -14.29 -3.22 -33.61
N VAL A 250 -13.03 -3.04 -33.21
CA VAL A 250 -11.83 -3.24 -34.02
C VAL A 250 -10.96 -4.34 -33.42
N MET A 251 -10.18 -4.99 -34.28
CA MET A 251 -9.21 -6.02 -33.87
C MET A 251 -8.06 -5.42 -33.06
N PHE A 252 -7.61 -4.24 -33.46
CA PHE A 252 -6.45 -3.55 -32.92
C PHE A 252 -6.72 -2.04 -32.88
N ALA A 253 -6.27 -1.39 -31.81
CA ALA A 253 -6.21 0.06 -31.71
C ALA A 253 -4.93 0.48 -30.98
N GLU A 254 -4.36 1.61 -31.39
CA GLU A 254 -3.22 2.23 -30.71
C GLU A 254 -3.62 3.60 -30.20
N LEU A 255 -3.45 3.81 -28.89
CA LEU A 255 -3.74 5.04 -28.18
C LEU A 255 -2.44 5.49 -27.49
N GLY A 256 -1.56 6.13 -28.27
CA GLY A 256 -0.22 6.51 -27.84
C GLY A 256 0.67 5.29 -27.58
N ASN A 257 1.17 5.12 -26.36
CA ASN A 257 2.01 3.98 -25.97
C ASN A 257 1.21 2.74 -25.56
N ILE A 258 -0.11 2.77 -25.67
CA ILE A 258 -1.03 1.69 -25.31
C ILE A 258 -1.58 1.07 -26.60
N SER A 259 -1.40 -0.23 -26.76
CA SER A 259 -2.01 -1.01 -27.83
C SER A 259 -3.07 -1.94 -27.27
N LEU A 260 -4.28 -1.91 -27.82
CA LEU A 260 -5.39 -2.75 -27.39
C LEU A 260 -5.69 -3.79 -28.47
N PHE A 261 -5.91 -5.02 -28.05
CA PHE A 261 -6.21 -6.17 -28.91
C PHE A 261 -7.50 -6.84 -28.46
N SER A 262 -8.43 -7.00 -29.39
CA SER A 262 -9.57 -7.88 -29.16
C SER A 262 -9.09 -9.33 -29.17
N SER A 263 -9.06 -9.96 -27.99
CA SER A 263 -8.34 -11.23 -27.78
C SER A 263 -8.83 -12.39 -28.66
N GLN A 264 -10.12 -12.40 -29.02
CA GLN A 264 -10.75 -13.40 -29.90
C GLN A 264 -10.22 -13.40 -31.34
N TYR A 265 -9.57 -12.31 -31.76
CA TYR A 265 -9.05 -12.14 -33.13
C TYR A 265 -7.52 -12.27 -33.21
N VAL A 266 -6.89 -12.53 -32.07
CA VAL A 266 -5.45 -12.78 -31.96
C VAL A 266 -5.19 -14.28 -32.15
N PRO A 267 -4.25 -14.68 -33.03
CA PRO A 267 -3.88 -16.09 -33.19
C PRO A 267 -3.30 -16.68 -31.90
N ASN A 268 -3.66 -17.93 -31.58
CA ASN A 268 -3.10 -18.68 -30.44
C ASN A 268 -1.73 -19.30 -30.75
N ASP A 269 -1.23 -19.14 -31.98
CA ASP A 269 0.09 -19.60 -32.40
C ASP A 269 1.11 -18.47 -32.25
N ALA A 270 2.21 -18.72 -31.53
CA ALA A 270 3.21 -17.70 -31.23
C ALA A 270 3.85 -17.09 -32.49
N GLN A 271 4.08 -17.89 -33.53
CA GLN A 271 4.69 -17.41 -34.77
C GLN A 271 3.71 -16.52 -35.55
N ALA A 272 2.45 -16.93 -35.66
CA ALA A 272 1.39 -16.15 -36.29
C ALA A 272 1.06 -14.87 -35.49
N ALA A 273 1.04 -14.93 -34.15
CA ALA A 273 0.85 -13.78 -33.29
C ALA A 273 2.01 -12.78 -33.44
N SER A 274 3.27 -13.26 -33.39
CA SER A 274 4.45 -12.43 -33.66
C SER A 274 4.36 -11.76 -35.04
N ALA A 275 4.13 -12.52 -36.11
CA ALA A 275 4.08 -11.99 -37.47
C ALA A 275 2.98 -10.94 -37.65
N LYS A 276 1.79 -11.22 -37.12
CA LYS A 276 0.63 -10.33 -37.20
C LYS A 276 0.88 -9.04 -36.42
N CYS A 277 1.46 -9.12 -35.24
CA CYS A 277 1.68 -7.94 -34.42
C CYS A 277 2.89 -7.10 -34.81
N SER A 278 3.94 -7.70 -35.38
CA SER A 278 5.02 -6.95 -36.03
C SER A 278 4.51 -6.06 -37.18
N SER A 279 3.31 -6.33 -37.73
CA SER A 279 2.69 -5.48 -38.75
C SER A 279 1.96 -4.25 -38.20
N TYR A 280 1.65 -4.21 -36.91
CA TYR A 280 0.75 -3.20 -36.33
C TYR A 280 1.43 -2.09 -35.54
N ALA A 281 2.56 -2.34 -34.87
CA ALA A 281 3.08 -1.42 -33.87
C ALA A 281 4.61 -1.32 -33.84
N ARG A 282 5.10 -0.17 -33.36
CA ARG A 282 6.54 0.08 -33.16
C ARG A 282 7.05 -0.69 -31.93
N ASN A 283 8.34 -1.03 -31.94
CA ASN A 283 9.05 -1.64 -30.80
C ASN A 283 8.49 -3.00 -30.32
N TRP A 284 8.07 -3.86 -31.26
CA TRP A 284 7.66 -5.24 -30.98
C TRP A 284 8.86 -6.19 -30.97
N THR A 285 8.87 -7.13 -30.02
CA THR A 285 9.87 -8.19 -29.92
C THR A 285 9.25 -9.55 -30.24
N THR A 286 10.09 -10.56 -30.50
CA THR A 286 9.61 -11.95 -30.63
C THR A 286 8.99 -12.46 -29.33
N THR A 287 9.46 -11.97 -28.18
CA THR A 287 8.89 -12.27 -26.85
C THR A 287 7.46 -11.76 -26.71
N ASP A 288 7.12 -10.58 -27.27
CA ASP A 288 5.75 -10.05 -27.26
C ASP A 288 4.75 -11.01 -27.92
N GLY A 289 5.10 -11.61 -29.06
CA GLY A 289 4.20 -12.53 -29.75
C GLY A 289 4.02 -13.86 -29.03
N LYS A 290 5.06 -14.34 -28.32
CA LYS A 290 4.94 -15.50 -27.42
C LYS A 290 3.99 -15.20 -26.27
N VAL A 291 4.18 -14.07 -25.58
CA VAL A 291 3.31 -13.65 -24.48
C VAL A 291 1.87 -13.52 -24.97
N LEU A 292 1.65 -12.83 -26.08
CA LEU A 292 0.32 -12.62 -26.63
C LEU A 292 -0.40 -13.93 -27.01
N ALA A 293 0.33 -14.92 -27.55
CA ALA A 293 -0.24 -16.25 -27.87
C ALA A 293 -0.54 -17.11 -26.63
N GLU A 294 0.08 -16.79 -25.49
CA GLU A 294 -0.21 -17.44 -24.20
C GLU A 294 -1.32 -16.71 -23.43
N MET A 295 -1.74 -15.51 -23.85
CA MET A 295 -2.81 -14.77 -23.19
C MET A 295 -4.16 -15.45 -23.36
N PRO A 296 -5.14 -15.17 -22.48
CA PRO A 296 -6.50 -15.66 -22.68
C PRO A 296 -7.11 -15.17 -24.02
N HIS A 297 -7.52 -16.11 -24.87
CA HIS A 297 -8.18 -15.85 -26.17
C HIS A 297 -9.69 -16.14 -26.08
N ARG A 298 -10.48 -15.15 -25.66
CA ARG A 298 -11.94 -15.33 -25.49
C ARG A 298 -12.72 -14.07 -25.81
N GLN A 299 -13.92 -14.25 -26.35
CA GLN A 299 -14.85 -13.15 -26.54
C GLN A 299 -15.13 -12.44 -25.20
N GLY A 300 -15.17 -11.10 -25.21
CA GLY A 300 -15.34 -10.31 -24.00
C GLY A 300 -14.05 -10.02 -23.22
N LEU A 301 -12.88 -10.38 -23.76
CA LEU A 301 -11.58 -9.99 -23.23
C LEU A 301 -10.82 -9.07 -24.20
N VAL A 302 -10.17 -8.05 -23.66
CA VAL A 302 -9.26 -7.15 -24.38
C VAL A 302 -7.87 -7.28 -23.75
N ASN A 303 -6.89 -7.67 -24.56
CA ASN A 303 -5.49 -7.72 -24.16
C ASN A 303 -4.88 -6.35 -24.43
N VAL A 304 -4.20 -5.79 -23.43
CA VAL A 304 -3.63 -4.44 -23.52
C VAL A 304 -2.12 -4.52 -23.34
N ARG A 305 -1.39 -3.98 -24.30
CA ARG A 305 0.06 -3.83 -24.27
C ARG A 305 0.41 -2.38 -23.97
N VAL A 306 1.28 -2.15 -22.99
CA VAL A 306 1.81 -0.83 -22.67
C VAL A 306 3.31 -0.84 -22.88
N PHE A 307 3.79 -0.02 -23.82
CA PHE A 307 5.21 0.17 -24.04
C PHE A 307 5.72 1.35 -23.20
N LEU A 308 6.67 1.11 -22.31
CA LEU A 308 7.35 2.14 -21.55
C LEU A 308 8.77 2.34 -22.11
N PRO A 309 9.09 3.52 -22.68
CA PRO A 309 10.38 3.79 -23.31
C PRO A 309 11.53 3.69 -22.29
N ALA A 310 12.72 3.28 -22.71
CA ALA A 310 13.86 3.03 -21.83
C ALA A 310 14.17 4.23 -20.91
N ARG A 311 13.80 4.09 -19.63
CA ARG A 311 13.99 5.03 -18.52
C ARG A 311 13.98 4.21 -17.23
N LEU A 312 14.49 4.77 -16.15
CA LEU A 312 14.31 4.17 -14.83
C LEU A 312 12.85 4.36 -14.42
N TYR A 313 12.07 3.27 -14.42
CA TYR A 313 10.75 3.24 -13.80
C TYR A 313 10.88 2.50 -12.49
N ALA A 314 10.53 3.21 -11.43
CA ALA A 314 10.32 2.67 -10.09
C ALA A 314 9.44 1.40 -10.11
N ASP A 315 8.32 1.46 -10.83
CA ASP A 315 7.38 0.34 -10.97
C ASP A 315 6.72 0.43 -12.36
N PRO A 316 7.29 -0.23 -13.39
CA PRO A 316 6.78 -0.12 -14.75
C PRO A 316 5.35 -0.64 -14.89
N VAL A 317 4.94 -1.64 -14.12
CA VAL A 317 3.60 -2.21 -14.22
C VAL A 317 2.57 -1.36 -13.52
N THR A 318 2.85 -0.81 -12.33
CA THR A 318 1.95 0.16 -11.71
C THR A 318 1.79 1.39 -12.60
N VAL A 319 2.87 1.89 -13.21
CA VAL A 319 2.79 2.98 -14.20
C VAL A 319 1.91 2.58 -15.39
N ALA A 320 2.12 1.38 -15.94
CA ALA A 320 1.32 0.87 -17.06
C ALA A 320 -0.17 0.70 -16.70
N ARG A 321 -0.47 0.11 -15.54
CA ARG A 321 -1.84 -0.05 -15.01
C ARG A 321 -2.50 1.31 -14.82
N ASN A 322 -1.83 2.26 -14.17
CA ASN A 322 -2.36 3.61 -13.99
C ASN A 322 -2.67 4.29 -15.33
N HIS A 323 -1.81 4.13 -16.35
CA HIS A 323 -2.09 4.66 -17.68
C HIS A 323 -3.34 4.05 -18.32
N VAL A 324 -3.51 2.73 -18.22
CA VAL A 324 -4.66 2.04 -18.84
C VAL A 324 -5.94 2.22 -18.02
N ASP A 325 -5.90 2.13 -16.69
CA ASP A 325 -7.05 2.37 -15.82
C ASP A 325 -7.57 3.81 -15.96
N ALA A 326 -6.66 4.79 -16.05
CA ALA A 326 -7.04 6.16 -16.36
C ALA A 326 -7.81 6.22 -17.69
N LEU A 327 -7.29 5.59 -18.74
CA LEU A 327 -7.94 5.54 -20.07
C LEU A 327 -9.27 4.77 -20.05
N VAL A 328 -9.39 3.70 -19.26
CA VAL A 328 -10.62 2.90 -19.17
C VAL A 328 -11.71 3.61 -18.39
N ALA A 329 -11.37 4.22 -17.25
CA ALA A 329 -12.31 5.00 -16.43
C ALA A 329 -12.93 6.15 -17.25
N VAL A 330 -12.07 6.81 -18.01
CA VAL A 330 -12.38 7.79 -19.04
C VAL A 330 -13.47 7.30 -20.02
N GLY A 331 -13.29 6.09 -20.57
CA GLY A 331 -14.25 5.52 -21.51
C GLY A 331 -15.57 5.12 -20.89
N LYS A 332 -15.56 4.59 -19.66
CA LYS A 332 -16.78 4.23 -18.92
C LYS A 332 -17.64 5.45 -18.65
N PHE A 333 -16.99 6.55 -18.25
CA PHE A 333 -17.65 7.83 -18.01
C PHE A 333 -18.37 8.34 -19.26
N HIS A 334 -17.73 8.33 -20.43
CA HIS A 334 -18.37 8.81 -21.68
C HIS A 334 -19.49 7.91 -22.18
N ALA A 335 -19.40 6.61 -21.90
CA ALA A 335 -20.42 5.66 -22.31
C ALA A 335 -21.64 5.65 -21.37
N GLY A 336 -21.61 6.37 -20.24
CA GLY A 336 -22.65 6.32 -19.21
C GLY A 336 -22.80 4.93 -18.59
N ILE A 337 -21.72 4.13 -18.58
CA ILE A 337 -21.74 2.74 -18.13
C ILE A 337 -21.20 2.68 -16.69
N GLY A 338 -22.06 2.22 -15.79
CA GLY A 338 -21.72 1.99 -14.38
C GLY A 338 -20.74 0.84 -14.17
N HIS A 339 -20.46 0.57 -12.89
CA HIS A 339 -19.47 -0.40 -12.45
C HIS A 339 -19.81 -1.83 -12.92
N GLY A 340 -18.85 -2.50 -13.57
CA GLY A 340 -18.96 -3.92 -13.95
C GLY A 340 -18.37 -4.28 -15.31
N ASP A 341 -18.42 -3.40 -16.31
CA ASP A 341 -17.79 -3.62 -17.62
C ASP A 341 -16.32 -3.17 -17.60
N TRP A 342 -15.47 -3.73 -18.48
CA TRP A 342 -14.02 -3.44 -18.54
C TRP A 342 -13.34 -3.49 -17.16
N ARG A 343 -13.36 -4.66 -16.51
CA ARG A 343 -12.66 -4.89 -15.25
C ARG A 343 -11.24 -5.35 -15.55
N LEU A 344 -10.23 -4.76 -14.93
CA LEU A 344 -8.87 -5.27 -15.01
C LEU A 344 -8.83 -6.65 -14.34
N ALA A 345 -8.44 -7.69 -15.07
CA ALA A 345 -8.20 -9.01 -14.50
C ALA A 345 -6.98 -8.95 -13.56
N GLU A 346 -6.98 -9.80 -12.53
CA GLU A 346 -5.84 -9.87 -11.62
C GLU A 346 -4.64 -10.47 -12.34
N GLY A 347 -3.47 -9.85 -12.19
CA GLY A 347 -2.22 -10.29 -12.83
C GLY A 347 -1.72 -9.34 -13.92
N HIS A 348 -0.63 -9.74 -14.59
CA HIS A 348 0.00 -9.06 -15.71
C HIS A 348 1.06 -9.98 -16.33
N THR A 349 1.69 -9.55 -17.42
CA THR A 349 2.98 -10.09 -17.87
C THR A 349 3.91 -8.93 -18.19
N HIS A 350 5.13 -8.95 -17.65
CA HIS A 350 6.11 -7.89 -17.86
C HIS A 350 7.35 -8.43 -18.57
N ILE A 351 7.76 -7.72 -19.61
CA ILE A 351 8.94 -8.00 -20.42
C ILE A 351 9.93 -6.86 -20.23
N GLY A 352 11.12 -7.17 -19.73
CA GLY A 352 12.27 -6.26 -19.65
C GLY A 352 13.47 -6.79 -20.43
N HIS A 353 14.62 -6.12 -20.33
CA HIS A 353 15.84 -6.62 -20.96
C HIS A 353 16.35 -7.88 -20.23
N GLY A 354 16.31 -9.02 -20.90
CA GLY A 354 16.94 -10.27 -20.43
C GLY A 354 16.06 -11.16 -19.56
N SER A 355 14.93 -10.67 -19.05
CA SER A 355 13.96 -11.48 -18.32
C SER A 355 12.51 -11.16 -18.68
N SER A 356 11.67 -12.21 -18.64
CA SER A 356 10.22 -12.09 -18.57
C SER A 356 9.80 -12.48 -17.16
N SER A 357 9.22 -11.56 -16.39
CA SER A 357 8.66 -11.88 -15.08
C SER A 357 7.27 -12.52 -15.22
N GLU A 358 6.68 -12.88 -14.08
CA GLU A 358 5.48 -13.71 -13.89
C GLU A 358 4.42 -13.66 -14.99
N ARG A 359 3.93 -14.85 -15.34
CA ARG A 359 2.82 -15.10 -16.26
C ARG A 359 1.64 -15.60 -15.47
N TYR A 360 0.81 -14.70 -14.99
CA TYR A 360 -0.43 -15.12 -14.37
C TYR A 360 -1.55 -14.12 -14.65
N PHE A 361 -2.70 -14.64 -15.05
CA PHE A 361 -3.94 -13.91 -15.17
C PHE A 361 -5.04 -14.70 -14.46
N ARG A 362 -5.65 -14.14 -13.41
CA ARG A 362 -6.88 -14.66 -12.81
C ARG A 362 -8.06 -13.91 -13.43
N LEU A 363 -8.83 -14.64 -14.24
CA LEU A 363 -10.12 -14.15 -14.72
C LEU A 363 -11.18 -14.40 -13.65
N GLY A 364 -12.15 -13.50 -13.53
CA GLY A 364 -13.29 -13.70 -12.64
C GLY A 364 -14.14 -14.90 -13.06
N ALA A 365 -14.77 -15.57 -12.09
CA ALA A 365 -15.68 -16.68 -12.36
C ALA A 365 -16.84 -16.30 -13.32
N ASP A 366 -17.22 -15.02 -13.30
CA ASP A 366 -18.28 -14.41 -14.11
C ASP A 366 -17.82 -14.01 -15.53
N ALA A 367 -16.52 -14.05 -15.82
CA ALA A 367 -15.98 -13.75 -17.15
C ALA A 367 -16.43 -14.77 -18.22
N ALA A 368 -16.88 -15.96 -17.80
CA ALA A 368 -17.17 -17.09 -18.69
C ALA A 368 -18.65 -17.24 -19.10
N GLN A 369 -19.61 -16.55 -18.46
CA GLN A 369 -21.03 -16.96 -18.52
C GLN A 369 -22.05 -15.92 -18.97
N GLN A 370 -21.68 -14.66 -19.21
CA GLN A 370 -22.68 -13.65 -19.57
C GLN A 370 -22.86 -13.53 -21.08
N HIS A 371 -24.11 -13.49 -21.56
CA HIS A 371 -24.43 -12.92 -22.87
C HIS A 371 -23.86 -11.50 -22.91
N LEU A 372 -22.85 -11.31 -23.74
CA LEU A 372 -22.06 -10.08 -23.76
C LEU A 372 -22.86 -9.05 -24.56
N ASP A 373 -23.28 -7.97 -23.91
CA ASP A 373 -23.81 -6.80 -24.60
C ASP A 373 -22.65 -6.09 -25.31
N HIS A 374 -22.36 -6.57 -26.52
CA HIS A 374 -21.24 -6.09 -27.33
C HIS A 374 -21.37 -4.61 -27.64
N GLN A 375 -22.58 -4.11 -27.87
CA GLN A 375 -22.80 -2.70 -28.20
C GLN A 375 -22.46 -1.82 -27.01
N ARG A 376 -22.99 -2.13 -25.82
CA ARG A 376 -22.66 -1.42 -24.57
C ARG A 376 -21.17 -1.47 -24.26
N ARG A 377 -20.54 -2.64 -24.31
CA ARG A 377 -19.11 -2.75 -23.97
C ARG A 377 -18.17 -2.11 -24.97
N SER A 378 -18.54 -2.11 -26.26
CA SER A 378 -17.79 -1.39 -27.30
C SER A 378 -17.99 0.12 -27.17
N ALA A 379 -19.11 0.59 -26.61
CA ALA A 379 -19.32 2.00 -26.28
C ALA A 379 -18.31 2.53 -25.24
N VAL A 380 -17.82 1.69 -24.32
CA VAL A 380 -16.70 2.08 -23.43
C VAL A 380 -15.44 2.39 -24.25
N PHE A 381 -15.07 1.54 -25.22
CA PHE A 381 -13.93 1.80 -26.13
C PHE A 381 -14.15 3.07 -26.96
N SER A 382 -15.32 3.21 -27.59
CA SER A 382 -15.70 4.44 -28.30
C SER A 382 -15.72 5.65 -27.37
N GLY A 383 -16.03 5.46 -26.09
CA GLY A 383 -15.96 6.45 -25.03
C GLY A 383 -14.53 6.82 -24.65
N MET A 384 -13.55 5.91 -24.72
CA MET A 384 -12.12 6.27 -24.55
C MET A 384 -11.67 7.17 -25.69
N GLU A 385 -12.07 6.83 -26.92
CA GLU A 385 -11.87 7.67 -28.11
C GLU A 385 -12.62 9.00 -28.05
N ALA A 386 -13.82 9.01 -27.48
CA ALA A 386 -14.68 10.20 -27.38
C ALA A 386 -14.37 11.07 -26.16
N PHE A 387 -13.84 10.53 -25.07
CA PHE A 387 -13.31 11.29 -23.92
C PHE A 387 -12.07 12.06 -24.30
N TRP A 388 -11.25 11.46 -25.15
CA TRP A 388 -10.21 12.19 -25.86
C TRP A 388 -10.78 13.40 -26.63
N LYS A 389 -12.10 13.50 -26.77
CA LYS A 389 -12.87 14.51 -27.49
C LYS A 389 -13.97 15.22 -26.65
N GLN A 390 -13.95 15.11 -25.31
CA GLN A 390 -14.56 16.06 -24.32
C GLN A 390 -16.04 15.85 -23.83
N LYS A 391 -16.17 15.90 -22.47
CA LYS A 391 -17.14 16.43 -21.45
C LYS A 391 -18.67 16.11 -21.30
N ASP A 392 -19.01 15.96 -19.99
CA ASP A 392 -20.12 16.41 -19.10
C ASP A 392 -21.60 15.93 -19.17
N GLY A 393 -22.09 15.38 -18.03
CA GLY A 393 -23.33 15.82 -17.35
C GLY A 393 -24.45 14.81 -17.02
N SER A 394 -24.96 14.78 -15.77
CA SER A 394 -26.03 13.89 -15.21
C SER A 394 -27.01 14.66 -14.26
N PRO A 395 -28.19 14.11 -13.89
CA PRO A 395 -29.04 14.62 -12.77
C PRO A 395 -29.67 13.55 -11.80
N SER A 396 -30.65 13.96 -10.95
CA SER A 396 -30.92 13.68 -9.49
C SER A 396 -32.32 13.08 -9.07
N MET A 397 -32.61 12.81 -7.74
CA MET A 397 -33.83 12.22 -7.08
C MET A 397 -34.19 12.74 -5.62
N ASP A 398 -35.48 12.67 -5.17
CA ASP A 398 -36.11 13.36 -3.98
C ASP A 398 -36.59 12.47 -2.76
N ASP A 399 -36.11 12.78 -1.52
CA ASP A 399 -36.69 12.60 -0.14
C ASP A 399 -35.74 13.30 0.87
N ASP A 400 -35.97 14.51 1.33
CA ASP A 400 -34.86 15.38 1.76
C ASP A 400 -33.90 14.87 2.86
N ARG A 401 -34.35 14.09 3.86
CA ARG A 401 -33.45 13.62 4.95
C ARG A 401 -32.95 12.20 4.74
N LEU A 402 -33.85 11.30 4.39
CA LEU A 402 -33.45 9.93 4.06
C LEU A 402 -32.72 9.93 2.72
N ALA A 403 -33.18 10.68 1.72
CA ALA A 403 -32.39 10.91 0.52
C ALA A 403 -31.11 11.67 0.82
N GLU A 404 -31.01 12.64 1.73
CA GLU A 404 -29.70 13.20 2.07
C GLU A 404 -28.75 12.12 2.67
N ALA A 405 -29.22 11.30 3.62
CA ALA A 405 -28.40 10.23 4.17
C ALA A 405 -28.06 9.13 3.14
N VAL A 406 -28.99 8.80 2.24
CA VAL A 406 -28.81 7.86 1.12
C VAL A 406 -27.91 8.46 0.04
N GLU A 407 -27.97 9.77 -0.19
CA GLU A 407 -27.10 10.53 -1.10
C GLU A 407 -25.68 10.51 -0.56
N LEU A 408 -25.47 10.75 0.73
CA LEU A 408 -24.17 10.60 1.39
C LEU A 408 -23.65 9.16 1.29
N LEU A 409 -24.50 8.17 1.51
CA LEU A 409 -24.14 6.75 1.31
C LEU A 409 -23.73 6.46 -0.14
N ARG A 410 -24.48 6.98 -1.13
CA ARG A 410 -24.14 6.83 -2.55
C ARG A 410 -22.82 7.53 -2.89
N TRP A 411 -22.59 8.73 -2.38
CA TRP A 411 -21.32 9.44 -2.57
C TRP A 411 -20.16 8.68 -1.96
N TRP A 412 -20.32 8.15 -0.75
CA TRP A 412 -19.32 7.32 -0.08
C TRP A 412 -19.04 6.04 -0.86
N GLN A 413 -20.06 5.33 -1.32
CA GLN A 413 -19.91 4.11 -2.15
C GLN A 413 -19.19 4.44 -3.47
N ALA A 414 -19.61 5.49 -4.16
CA ALA A 414 -18.96 5.95 -5.39
C ALA A 414 -17.50 6.34 -5.16
N ALA A 415 -17.18 6.93 -3.99
CA ALA A 415 -15.81 7.30 -3.60
C ALA A 415 -14.89 6.08 -3.49
N GLN A 416 -15.38 4.95 -2.99
CA GLN A 416 -14.57 3.73 -2.85
C GLN A 416 -14.11 3.16 -4.20
N GLU A 417 -14.78 3.52 -5.28
CA GLU A 417 -14.42 3.07 -6.64
C GLU A 417 -13.54 4.09 -7.38
N GLN A 418 -13.26 5.24 -6.77
CA GLN A 418 -12.41 6.27 -7.35
C GLN A 418 -10.93 6.04 -7.05
N THR A 419 -10.09 6.74 -7.82
CA THR A 419 -8.67 6.91 -7.49
C THR A 419 -8.51 7.55 -6.10
N PRO A 420 -7.39 7.33 -5.38
CA PRO A 420 -7.19 7.89 -4.05
C PRO A 420 -7.46 9.39 -3.93
N LEU A 421 -7.13 10.16 -4.97
CA LEU A 421 -7.35 11.61 -5.01
C LEU A 421 -8.84 11.95 -5.02
N ALA A 422 -9.58 11.38 -5.97
CA ALA A 422 -11.02 11.63 -6.08
C ALA A 422 -11.79 11.05 -4.88
N ARG A 423 -11.31 9.94 -4.33
CA ARG A 423 -11.82 9.35 -3.08
C ARG A 423 -11.72 10.33 -1.91
N VAL A 424 -10.54 10.93 -1.68
CA VAL A 424 -10.34 11.92 -0.61
C VAL A 424 -11.28 13.12 -0.75
N ILE A 425 -11.49 13.64 -1.97
CA ILE A 425 -12.44 14.75 -2.18
C ILE A 425 -13.86 14.33 -1.80
N ALA A 426 -14.32 13.18 -2.31
CA ALA A 426 -15.68 12.71 -2.08
C ALA A 426 -15.92 12.36 -0.60
N ASP A 427 -14.96 11.70 0.05
CA ASP A 427 -15.02 11.39 1.48
C ASP A 427 -15.06 12.65 2.34
N VAL A 428 -14.21 13.64 2.07
CA VAL A 428 -14.25 14.92 2.80
C VAL A 428 -15.55 15.68 2.51
N ARG A 429 -16.11 15.57 1.30
CA ARG A 429 -17.41 16.17 0.99
C ARG A 429 -18.54 15.55 1.81
N VAL A 430 -18.52 14.23 2.02
CA VAL A 430 -19.44 13.54 2.92
C VAL A 430 -19.30 14.10 4.34
N ILE A 431 -18.06 14.19 4.85
CA ILE A 431 -17.76 14.72 6.19
C ILE A 431 -18.21 16.19 6.34
N GLU A 432 -17.93 17.05 5.37
CA GLU A 432 -18.35 18.46 5.37
C GLU A 432 -19.87 18.60 5.41
N THR A 433 -20.57 17.78 4.61
CA THR A 433 -22.02 17.82 4.53
C THR A 433 -22.64 17.37 5.86
N ALA A 434 -22.20 16.23 6.40
CA ALA A 434 -22.69 15.71 7.67
C ALA A 434 -22.41 16.68 8.85
N SER A 435 -21.17 17.18 8.95
CA SER A 435 -20.78 18.11 10.02
C SER A 435 -21.50 19.46 9.97
N SER A 436 -21.87 19.95 8.77
CA SER A 436 -22.63 21.20 8.63
C SER A 436 -24.01 21.18 9.30
N ARG A 437 -24.56 19.98 9.58
CA ARG A 437 -25.86 19.79 10.23
C ARG A 437 -25.81 19.88 11.76
N ILE A 438 -24.60 19.89 12.34
CA ILE A 438 -24.39 19.86 13.79
C ILE A 438 -24.10 21.26 14.33
N GLY A 439 -23.48 22.13 13.53
CA GLY A 439 -23.31 23.54 13.89
C GLY A 439 -22.30 24.29 13.05
N PRO A 440 -22.16 25.62 13.28
CA PRO A 440 -21.15 26.43 12.64
C PRO A 440 -19.77 26.06 13.19
N GLY A 441 -18.99 25.31 12.42
CA GLY A 441 -17.65 24.90 12.81
C GLY A 441 -16.86 24.40 11.61
N LYS A 442 -15.54 24.33 11.76
CA LYS A 442 -14.69 23.69 10.76
C LYS A 442 -14.82 22.17 10.90
N TRP A 443 -15.04 21.45 9.81
CA TRP A 443 -15.28 20.00 9.82
C TRP A 443 -14.19 19.19 10.55
N HIS A 444 -12.92 19.61 10.51
CA HIS A 444 -11.83 18.92 11.23
C HIS A 444 -11.90 19.09 12.75
N GLN A 445 -12.45 20.20 13.25
CA GLN A 445 -12.72 20.38 14.68
C GLN A 445 -13.86 19.46 15.11
N HIS A 446 -14.89 19.33 14.27
CA HIS A 446 -15.99 18.37 14.45
C HIS A 446 -15.45 16.94 14.56
N LEU A 447 -14.63 16.49 13.61
CA LEU A 447 -14.00 15.16 13.65
C LEU A 447 -13.23 14.92 14.96
N THR A 448 -12.45 15.91 15.41
CA THR A 448 -11.69 15.79 16.66
C THR A 448 -12.59 15.68 17.88
N ARG A 449 -13.73 16.40 17.89
CA ARG A 449 -14.69 16.37 18.99
C ARG A 449 -15.46 15.05 19.07
N PHE A 450 -15.91 14.52 17.94
CA PHE A 450 -16.86 13.40 17.94
C PHE A 450 -16.27 12.05 17.49
N LEU A 451 -15.32 12.03 16.55
CA LEU A 451 -14.84 10.78 15.95
C LEU A 451 -13.45 10.34 16.45
N LYS A 452 -12.68 11.23 17.06
CA LYS A 452 -11.35 10.88 17.59
C LYS A 452 -11.37 9.74 18.63
N PRO A 453 -12.25 9.73 19.64
CA PRO A 453 -12.31 8.63 20.61
C PRO A 453 -12.56 7.29 19.92
N ALA A 454 -13.53 7.26 19.01
CA ALA A 454 -13.87 6.10 18.19
C ALA A 454 -12.70 5.61 17.34
N TRP A 455 -11.93 6.53 16.74
CA TRP A 455 -10.73 6.19 15.98
C TRP A 455 -9.64 5.56 16.84
N ILE A 456 -9.42 6.04 18.06
CA ILE A 456 -8.46 5.43 18.99
C ILE A 456 -8.92 4.03 19.37
N VAL A 457 -10.19 3.85 19.76
CA VAL A 457 -10.76 2.52 20.07
C VAL A 457 -10.59 1.59 18.88
N HIS A 458 -11.02 2.02 17.69
CA HIS A 458 -10.90 1.23 16.47
C HIS A 458 -9.46 0.84 16.16
N SER A 459 -8.50 1.76 16.33
CA SER A 459 -7.07 1.50 16.09
C SER A 459 -6.52 0.45 17.06
N VAL A 460 -6.91 0.53 18.34
CA VAL A 460 -6.52 -0.46 19.35
C VAL A 460 -7.11 -1.83 19.03
N HIS A 461 -8.41 -1.91 18.72
CA HIS A 461 -9.08 -3.14 18.33
C HIS A 461 -8.51 -3.75 17.04
N GLY A 462 -8.24 -2.92 16.03
CA GLY A 462 -7.67 -3.34 14.76
C GLY A 462 -6.30 -4.00 14.96
N GLN A 463 -5.39 -3.37 15.70
CA GLN A 463 -4.07 -3.95 15.97
C GLN A 463 -4.14 -5.27 16.76
N LEU A 464 -5.05 -5.35 17.72
CA LEU A 464 -5.29 -6.54 18.53
C LEU A 464 -5.83 -7.69 17.66
N ARG A 465 -6.89 -7.42 16.89
CA ARG A 465 -7.49 -8.37 15.96
C ARG A 465 -6.49 -8.84 14.92
N ASP A 466 -5.83 -7.91 14.21
CA ASP A 466 -4.95 -8.25 13.10
C ASP A 466 -3.73 -9.03 13.58
N THR A 467 -3.17 -8.68 14.75
CA THR A 467 -2.04 -9.42 15.33
C THR A 467 -2.42 -10.84 15.73
N LEU A 468 -3.59 -11.04 16.34
CA LEU A 468 -4.06 -12.38 16.71
C LEU A 468 -4.51 -13.18 15.50
N HIS A 469 -5.16 -12.54 14.53
CA HIS A 469 -5.57 -13.18 13.29
C HIS A 469 -4.36 -13.72 12.54
N ASP A 470 -3.32 -12.89 12.36
CA ASP A 470 -2.06 -13.29 11.72
C ASP A 470 -1.34 -14.38 12.52
N ALA A 471 -1.39 -14.33 13.85
CA ALA A 471 -0.77 -15.35 14.71
C ALA A 471 -1.54 -16.68 14.75
N LEU A 472 -2.85 -16.66 14.58
CA LEU A 472 -3.66 -17.89 14.62
C LEU A 472 -3.82 -18.51 13.23
N GLY A 473 -3.82 -17.69 12.17
CA GLY A 473 -4.19 -18.08 10.80
C GLY A 473 -3.09 -17.91 9.77
N GLY A 474 -2.03 -17.17 10.08
CA GLY A 474 -0.92 -16.94 9.15
C GLY A 474 -0.09 -18.19 8.89
N ALA A 475 0.89 -18.04 8.00
CA ALA A 475 1.84 -19.09 7.64
C ALA A 475 2.48 -19.72 8.88
N SER A 476 2.61 -21.05 8.88
CA SER A 476 3.24 -21.86 9.94
C SER A 476 4.73 -22.13 9.71
N GLU A 477 5.32 -21.45 8.74
CA GLU A 477 6.75 -21.54 8.41
C GLU A 477 7.63 -21.21 9.61
N GLY A 478 8.61 -22.07 9.88
CA GLY A 478 9.52 -21.94 11.02
C GLY A 478 8.92 -22.41 12.36
N LEU A 479 7.70 -22.96 12.36
CA LEU A 479 7.13 -23.66 13.51
C LEU A 479 7.37 -25.17 13.39
N SER A 480 7.80 -25.78 14.50
CA SER A 480 7.84 -27.24 14.65
C SER A 480 6.42 -27.84 14.57
N PRO A 481 6.27 -29.13 14.21
CA PRO A 481 4.97 -29.78 14.17
C PRO A 481 4.19 -29.65 15.49
N GLN A 482 4.86 -29.79 16.64
CA GLN A 482 4.27 -29.62 17.96
C GLN A 482 3.81 -28.18 18.21
N ALA A 483 4.58 -27.18 17.77
CA ALA A 483 4.19 -25.78 17.89
C ALA A 483 2.96 -25.46 17.01
N ARG A 484 2.85 -26.08 15.82
CA ARG A 484 1.66 -25.96 14.95
C ARG A 484 0.41 -26.54 15.59
N GLU A 485 0.51 -27.71 16.22
CA GLU A 485 -0.60 -28.34 16.94
C GLU A 485 -1.03 -27.49 18.14
N ARG A 486 -0.08 -27.03 18.98
CA ARG A 486 -0.38 -26.11 20.09
C ARG A 486 -1.08 -24.85 19.59
N ARG A 487 -0.62 -24.25 18.49
CA ARG A 487 -1.25 -23.09 17.86
C ARG A 487 -2.70 -23.37 17.45
N GLN A 488 -2.98 -24.55 16.89
CA GLN A 488 -4.35 -24.95 16.53
C GLN A 488 -5.25 -25.06 17.76
N THR A 489 -4.74 -25.59 18.87
CA THR A 489 -5.48 -25.61 20.15
C THR A 489 -5.80 -24.20 20.65
N VAL A 490 -4.84 -23.28 20.62
CA VAL A 490 -5.10 -21.86 20.95
C VAL A 490 -6.16 -21.29 20.00
N ALA A 491 -6.03 -21.55 18.70
CA ALA A 491 -6.99 -21.07 17.71
C ALA A 491 -8.41 -21.59 17.96
N ALA A 492 -8.57 -22.87 18.28
CA ALA A 492 -9.88 -23.44 18.60
C ALA A 492 -10.51 -22.81 19.86
N ALA A 493 -9.70 -22.48 20.86
CA ALA A 493 -10.17 -21.84 22.09
C ALA A 493 -10.46 -20.34 21.93
N THR A 494 -9.75 -19.66 21.02
CA THR A 494 -9.80 -18.19 20.88
C THR A 494 -10.74 -17.73 19.77
N ARG A 495 -11.08 -18.58 18.79
CA ARG A 495 -11.89 -18.19 17.62
C ARG A 495 -13.37 -18.55 17.79
N ARG A 496 -14.28 -17.64 17.44
CA ARG A 496 -15.70 -17.91 17.19
C ARG A 496 -15.88 -18.22 15.71
N THR A 497 -16.48 -19.37 15.41
CA THR A 497 -16.75 -19.85 14.05
C THR A 497 -18.17 -19.54 13.57
N ASP A 498 -19.00 -18.96 14.44
CA ASP A 498 -20.43 -19.20 14.36
C ASP A 498 -21.18 -18.21 13.45
N ASP A 499 -20.59 -17.08 13.07
CA ASP A 499 -21.25 -16.10 12.19
C ASP A 499 -20.23 -15.25 11.39
N PHE A 500 -20.42 -15.17 10.07
CA PHE A 500 -19.65 -14.37 9.09
C PHE A 500 -18.20 -14.83 8.76
N PRO A 501 -17.64 -14.44 7.59
CA PRO A 501 -16.25 -14.74 7.21
C PRO A 501 -15.17 -14.08 8.08
N TRP A 502 -15.57 -13.34 9.12
CA TRP A 502 -14.66 -12.66 10.04
C TRP A 502 -14.54 -13.47 11.33
N ILE A 503 -13.32 -13.89 11.64
CA ILE A 503 -13.03 -14.65 12.86
C ILE A 503 -13.25 -13.75 14.07
N GLY A 504 -14.36 -13.95 14.79
CA GLY A 504 -14.59 -13.33 16.09
C GLY A 504 -13.62 -13.90 17.14
N LEU A 505 -13.19 -13.07 18.09
CA LEU A 505 -12.40 -13.55 19.24
C LEU A 505 -13.34 -13.89 20.40
N VAL A 506 -13.07 -14.99 21.13
CA VAL A 506 -13.84 -15.38 22.31
C VAL A 506 -13.50 -14.43 23.47
N PRO A 507 -14.50 -13.76 24.08
CA PRO A 507 -14.26 -12.87 25.22
C PRO A 507 -13.46 -13.54 26.35
N GLY A 508 -12.56 -12.79 26.99
CA GLY A 508 -11.71 -13.28 28.08
C GLY A 508 -10.55 -14.22 27.70
N THR A 509 -10.47 -14.70 26.44
CA THR A 509 -9.42 -15.66 26.04
C THR A 509 -8.15 -15.00 25.52
N THR A 510 -8.22 -13.74 25.10
CA THR A 510 -7.15 -13.08 24.35
C THR A 510 -5.83 -12.97 25.11
N ARG A 511 -5.86 -12.68 26.41
CA ARG A 511 -4.64 -12.56 27.20
C ARG A 511 -3.90 -13.89 27.29
N THR A 512 -4.63 -14.96 27.59
CA THR A 512 -4.10 -16.32 27.60
C THR A 512 -3.54 -16.69 26.24
N ALA A 513 -4.29 -16.41 25.17
CA ALA A 513 -3.84 -16.64 23.80
C ALA A 513 -2.56 -15.87 23.47
N LEU A 514 -2.46 -14.59 23.86
CA LEU A 514 -1.28 -13.77 23.62
C LEU A 514 -0.03 -14.34 24.30
N THR A 515 -0.15 -14.79 25.55
CA THR A 515 0.95 -15.44 26.28
C THR A 515 1.33 -16.77 25.64
N GLU A 516 0.37 -17.63 25.33
CA GLU A 516 0.65 -18.94 24.73
C GLU A 516 1.26 -18.81 23.32
N LEU A 517 0.75 -17.88 22.51
CA LEU A 517 1.29 -17.60 21.17
C LEU A 517 2.71 -17.04 21.25
N LEU A 518 3.02 -16.21 22.24
CA LEU A 518 4.39 -15.75 22.47
C LEU A 518 5.34 -16.92 22.70
N ASP A 519 4.92 -17.98 23.39
CA ASP A 519 5.74 -19.15 23.65
C ASP A 519 5.84 -20.11 22.44
N ILE A 520 4.86 -20.07 21.54
CA ILE A 520 4.81 -20.91 20.33
C ILE A 520 5.80 -20.41 19.25
N TYR A 521 5.83 -19.10 19.01
CA TYR A 521 6.62 -18.54 17.91
C TYR A 521 8.09 -18.37 18.29
N PRO A 522 9.07 -18.68 17.43
CA PRO A 522 10.50 -18.52 17.74
C PRO A 522 10.93 -17.06 17.84
N GLU A 523 12.10 -16.80 18.44
CA GLU A 523 12.59 -15.43 18.72
C GLU A 523 12.72 -14.56 17.46
N HIS A 524 13.27 -15.11 16.39
CA HIS A 524 13.41 -14.46 15.08
C HIS A 524 12.18 -14.70 14.19
N HIS A 525 10.99 -14.40 14.73
CA HIS A 525 9.74 -14.50 13.99
C HIS A 525 8.96 -13.19 14.07
N HIS A 526 8.62 -12.62 12.91
CA HIS A 526 7.88 -11.37 12.82
C HIS A 526 6.59 -11.36 13.66
N THR A 527 5.80 -12.44 13.59
CA THR A 527 4.61 -12.63 14.44
C THR A 527 4.91 -12.55 15.94
N ARG A 528 5.99 -13.18 16.43
CA ARG A 528 6.39 -13.06 17.85
C ARG A 528 6.66 -11.61 18.23
N ARG A 529 7.31 -10.84 17.35
CA ARG A 529 7.57 -9.41 17.61
C ARG A 529 6.28 -8.61 17.71
N ARG A 530 5.31 -8.85 16.83
CA ARG A 530 3.99 -8.21 16.89
C ARG A 530 3.23 -8.56 18.18
N LEU A 531 3.19 -9.85 18.53
CA LEU A 531 2.61 -10.33 19.78
C LEU A 531 3.29 -9.67 20.99
N ARG A 532 4.62 -9.56 20.99
CA ARG A 532 5.38 -8.93 22.10
C ARG A 532 5.12 -7.44 22.20
N THR A 533 5.06 -6.73 21.07
CA THR A 533 4.72 -5.31 21.03
C THR A 533 3.33 -5.07 21.60
N LEU A 534 2.35 -5.89 21.18
CA LEU A 534 0.99 -5.82 21.69
C LEU A 534 0.93 -6.16 23.20
N ALA A 535 1.61 -7.22 23.64
CA ALA A 535 1.68 -7.59 25.05
C ALA A 535 2.31 -6.49 25.91
N SER A 536 3.36 -5.85 25.43
CA SER A 536 4.00 -4.71 26.12
C SER A 536 3.03 -3.55 26.31
N ARG A 537 2.26 -3.20 25.27
CA ARG A 537 1.24 -2.13 25.32
C ARG A 537 0.10 -2.40 26.27
N LEU A 538 -0.27 -3.67 26.41
CA LEU A 538 -1.37 -4.11 27.26
C LEU A 538 -0.90 -4.56 28.65
N SER A 539 0.40 -4.47 28.93
CA SER A 539 1.00 -5.05 30.15
C SER A 539 0.57 -4.33 31.43
N ASN A 540 0.33 -3.02 31.36
CA ASN A 540 -0.12 -2.20 32.47
C ASN A 540 -0.70 -0.86 31.97
N HIS A 541 -1.26 -0.09 32.91
CA HIS A 541 -1.87 1.21 32.66
C HIS A 541 -0.95 2.23 32.00
N ASP A 542 0.29 2.37 32.48
CA ASP A 542 1.25 3.34 31.95
C ASP A 542 1.65 3.03 30.50
N ALA A 543 1.86 1.74 30.20
CA ALA A 543 2.18 1.30 28.85
C ALA A 543 1.03 1.59 27.88
N PHE A 544 -0.21 1.33 28.29
CA PHE A 544 -1.38 1.66 27.49
C PHE A 544 -1.55 3.17 27.30
N ASN A 545 -1.31 3.98 28.33
CA ASN A 545 -1.38 5.44 28.22
C ASN A 545 -0.34 6.02 27.26
N LYS A 546 0.89 5.50 27.29
CA LYS A 546 1.92 5.87 26.31
C LYS A 546 1.51 5.52 24.88
N TRP A 547 0.88 4.36 24.69
CA TRP A 547 0.35 3.96 23.40
C TRP A 547 -0.83 4.82 22.95
N ARG A 548 -1.78 5.12 23.84
CA ARG A 548 -2.88 6.05 23.57
C ARG A 548 -2.36 7.43 23.16
N ALA A 549 -1.38 7.97 23.89
CA ALA A 549 -0.77 9.25 23.56
C ALA A 549 -0.12 9.24 22.17
N SER A 550 0.49 8.13 21.76
CA SER A 550 1.03 8.01 20.39
C SER A 550 -0.06 7.95 19.33
N LEU A 551 -1.20 7.29 19.62
CA LEU A 551 -2.38 7.33 18.75
C LEU A 551 -2.98 8.74 18.68
N ASP A 552 -3.04 9.47 19.80
CA ASP A 552 -3.47 10.88 19.84
C ASP A 552 -2.61 11.77 18.94
N THR A 553 -1.28 11.64 19.02
CA THR A 553 -0.35 12.35 18.13
C THR A 553 -0.57 11.97 16.68
N ARG A 554 -0.78 10.68 16.41
CA ARG A 554 -1.01 10.19 15.05
C ARG A 554 -2.33 10.70 14.46
N TRP A 555 -3.40 10.77 15.24
CA TRP A 555 -4.66 11.39 14.82
C TRP A 555 -4.41 12.83 14.35
N THR A 556 -3.67 13.62 15.12
CA THR A 556 -3.38 15.02 14.77
C THR A 556 -2.62 15.10 13.45
N HIS A 557 -1.55 14.32 13.27
CA HIS A 557 -0.80 14.30 12.01
C HIS A 557 -1.65 13.88 10.81
N LEU A 558 -2.46 12.85 10.95
CA LEU A 558 -3.39 12.39 9.91
C LEU A 558 -4.41 13.46 9.53
N LEU A 559 -5.02 14.10 10.53
CA LEU A 559 -6.04 15.11 10.33
C LEU A 559 -5.46 16.38 9.69
N ASP A 560 -4.32 16.85 10.17
CA ASP A 560 -3.64 18.02 9.61
C ASP A 560 -3.22 17.75 8.16
N ARG A 561 -2.72 16.55 7.87
CA ARG A 561 -2.42 16.12 6.49
C ARG A 561 -3.68 16.04 5.64
N LEU A 562 -4.78 15.46 6.14
CA LEU A 562 -6.04 15.38 5.40
C LEU A 562 -6.56 16.79 5.05
N VAL A 563 -6.54 17.73 6.00
CA VAL A 563 -6.90 19.14 5.77
C VAL A 563 -6.00 19.75 4.70
N ARG A 564 -4.68 19.60 4.83
CA ARG A 564 -3.69 20.11 3.87
C ARG A 564 -3.93 19.54 2.46
N THR A 565 -4.04 18.22 2.34
CA THR A 565 -4.24 17.51 1.07
C THR A 565 -5.56 17.89 0.42
N ARG A 566 -6.67 17.93 1.17
CA ARG A 566 -7.97 18.35 0.61
C ARG A 566 -7.92 19.81 0.13
N ASN A 567 -7.31 20.72 0.88
CA ASN A 567 -7.19 22.12 0.48
C ASN A 567 -6.30 22.27 -0.76
N ALA A 568 -5.19 21.53 -0.84
CA ALA A 568 -4.36 21.48 -2.03
C ALA A 568 -5.18 21.03 -3.24
N ILE A 569 -5.88 19.90 -3.16
CA ILE A 569 -6.68 19.37 -4.26
C ILE A 569 -7.78 20.37 -4.69
N THR A 570 -8.48 20.98 -3.72
CA THR A 570 -9.61 21.90 -3.98
C THR A 570 -9.17 23.21 -4.63
N HIS A 571 -8.00 23.72 -4.24
CA HIS A 571 -7.52 25.05 -4.65
C HIS A 571 -6.35 24.99 -5.64
N GLY A 572 -6.10 23.83 -6.26
CA GLY A 572 -5.03 23.64 -7.24
C GLY A 572 -3.61 23.74 -6.66
N GLY A 573 -3.45 23.38 -5.40
CA GLY A 573 -2.17 23.28 -4.71
C GLY A 573 -1.46 21.94 -4.87
N PRO A 574 -0.25 21.82 -4.31
CA PRO A 574 0.58 20.64 -4.45
C PRO A 574 0.02 19.49 -3.60
N GLY A 575 -0.46 18.44 -4.27
CA GLY A 575 -0.84 17.18 -3.65
C GLY A 575 -0.05 16.03 -4.27
N THR A 576 0.88 15.44 -3.53
CA THR A 576 1.62 14.26 -4.00
C THR A 576 0.74 13.01 -3.90
N ALA A 577 0.97 12.03 -4.77
CA ALA A 577 0.22 10.78 -4.76
C ALA A 577 0.36 10.04 -3.42
N ASP A 578 1.53 10.09 -2.78
CA ASP A 578 1.75 9.48 -1.47
C ASP A 578 1.04 10.18 -0.33
N ALA A 579 1.03 11.51 -0.32
CA ALA A 579 0.27 12.27 0.68
C ALA A 579 -1.21 11.91 0.61
N VAL A 580 -1.76 11.88 -0.61
CA VAL A 580 -3.14 11.47 -0.88
C VAL A 580 -3.41 10.03 -0.43
N ARG A 581 -2.57 9.07 -0.84
CA ARG A 581 -2.73 7.66 -0.43
C ARG A 581 -2.67 7.49 1.09
N SER A 582 -1.80 8.25 1.78
CA SER A 582 -1.61 8.14 3.23
C SER A 582 -2.85 8.58 4.04
N VAL A 583 -3.70 9.44 3.47
CA VAL A 583 -4.93 9.92 4.13
C VAL A 583 -6.21 9.33 3.55
N ALA A 584 -6.14 8.63 2.40
CA ALA A 584 -7.32 8.09 1.72
C ALA A 584 -8.12 7.13 2.61
N LEU A 585 -7.48 6.09 3.18
CA LEU A 585 -8.16 5.14 4.06
C LEU A 585 -8.69 5.80 5.33
N PHE A 586 -7.96 6.77 5.87
CA PHE A 586 -8.39 7.54 7.03
C PHE A 586 -9.65 8.35 6.71
N ALA A 587 -9.68 9.04 5.57
CA ALA A 587 -10.85 9.78 5.10
C ALA A 587 -12.04 8.85 4.87
N SER A 588 -11.84 7.69 4.22
CA SER A 588 -12.89 6.70 3.93
C SER A 588 -13.50 6.10 5.19
N GLN A 589 -12.68 5.86 6.22
CA GLN A 589 -13.17 5.38 7.50
C GLN A 589 -14.02 6.46 8.21
N LEU A 590 -13.56 7.71 8.21
CA LEU A 590 -14.28 8.80 8.86
C LEU A 590 -15.60 9.13 8.14
N SER A 591 -15.59 9.14 6.80
CA SER A 591 -16.80 9.34 6.01
C SER A 591 -17.79 8.20 6.21
N ALA A 592 -17.34 6.94 6.30
CA ALA A 592 -18.22 5.81 6.61
C ALA A 592 -18.95 6.00 7.96
N TRP A 593 -18.26 6.49 8.99
CA TRP A 593 -18.89 6.79 10.28
C TRP A 593 -19.87 7.95 10.21
N GLU A 594 -19.55 9.02 9.48
CA GLU A 594 -20.48 10.12 9.24
C GLU A 594 -21.76 9.65 8.52
N VAL A 595 -21.63 8.80 7.50
CA VAL A 595 -22.79 8.18 6.82
C VAL A 595 -23.61 7.33 7.79
N GLN A 596 -22.94 6.48 8.58
CA GLN A 596 -23.62 5.66 9.58
C GLN A 596 -24.42 6.53 10.56
N LEU A 597 -23.80 7.59 11.11
CA LEU A 597 -24.45 8.47 12.09
C LEU A 597 -25.59 9.28 11.47
N ALA A 598 -25.46 9.71 10.21
CA ALA A 598 -26.55 10.36 9.48
C ALA A 598 -27.73 9.41 9.25
N LEU A 599 -27.48 8.15 8.85
CA LEU A 599 -28.50 7.13 8.70
C LEU A 599 -29.18 6.79 10.03
N GLU A 600 -28.40 6.61 11.11
CA GLU A 600 -28.95 6.35 12.43
C GLU A 600 -29.81 7.51 12.93
N ALA A 601 -29.38 8.75 12.75
CA ALA A 601 -30.16 9.93 13.12
C ALA A 601 -31.50 9.98 12.36
N ALA A 602 -31.47 9.72 11.05
CA ALA A 602 -32.67 9.68 10.21
C ALA A 602 -33.62 8.54 10.62
N LEU A 603 -33.09 7.33 10.84
CA LEU A 603 -33.89 6.13 11.18
C LEU A 603 -34.47 6.18 12.60
N LYS A 604 -33.70 6.69 13.58
CA LYS A 604 -34.14 6.84 14.98
C LYS A 604 -34.98 8.11 15.19
N ASN A 605 -35.11 8.96 14.16
CA ASN A 605 -35.76 10.27 14.22
C ASN A 605 -35.20 11.17 15.36
N ILE A 606 -33.87 11.20 15.49
CA ILE A 606 -33.14 12.07 16.42
C ILE A 606 -32.30 13.11 15.64
N SER A 607 -31.77 14.13 16.33
CA SER A 607 -30.89 15.09 15.67
C SER A 607 -29.53 14.47 15.32
N HIS A 608 -28.87 14.98 14.26
CA HIS A 608 -27.50 14.57 13.92
C HIS A 608 -26.53 14.79 15.09
N GLU A 609 -26.68 15.91 15.81
CA GLU A 609 -25.86 16.20 17.00
C GLU A 609 -26.05 15.17 18.11
N ALA A 610 -27.29 14.75 18.39
CA ALA A 610 -27.57 13.73 19.40
C ALA A 610 -26.91 12.38 19.05
N ALA A 611 -27.01 11.95 17.78
CA ALA A 611 -26.35 10.73 17.32
C ALA A 611 -24.82 10.79 17.47
N HIS A 612 -24.20 11.92 17.15
CA HIS A 612 -22.75 12.11 17.30
C HIS A 612 -22.30 12.19 18.76
N GLN A 613 -23.09 12.83 19.62
CA GLN A 613 -22.81 12.91 21.05
C GLN A 613 -22.90 11.52 21.70
N GLU A 614 -23.95 10.75 21.40
CA GLU A 614 -24.11 9.37 21.87
C GLU A 614 -22.92 8.49 21.42
N PHE A 615 -22.51 8.61 20.16
CA PHE A 615 -21.36 7.89 19.61
C PHE A 615 -20.05 8.25 20.32
N SER A 616 -19.78 9.55 20.50
CA SER A 616 -18.56 10.02 21.18
C SER A 616 -18.54 9.63 22.65
N GLU A 617 -19.66 9.73 23.36
CA GLU A 617 -19.78 9.33 24.77
C GLU A 617 -19.55 7.83 24.95
N ALA A 618 -20.14 6.98 24.11
CA ALA A 618 -19.94 5.53 24.16
C ALA A 618 -18.46 5.15 24.00
N ASP A 619 -17.76 5.75 23.04
CA ASP A 619 -16.34 5.47 22.79
C ASP A 619 -15.42 6.10 23.86
N ASN A 620 -15.76 7.26 24.41
CA ASN A 620 -15.04 7.85 25.55
C ASN A 620 -15.19 7.01 26.83
N ASP A 621 -16.40 6.52 27.10
CA ASP A 621 -16.68 5.63 28.23
C ASP A 621 -15.89 4.34 28.10
N LEU A 622 -15.82 3.78 26.89
CA LEU A 622 -15.01 2.61 26.61
C LEU A 622 -13.52 2.90 26.84
N LEU A 623 -12.97 3.98 26.30
CA LEU A 623 -11.59 4.40 26.59
C LEU A 623 -11.35 4.61 28.09
N GLY A 624 -12.33 5.16 28.81
CA GLY A 624 -12.28 5.34 30.26
C GLY A 624 -12.27 4.00 31.01
N LYS A 625 -13.03 3.01 30.57
CA LYS A 625 -13.01 1.65 31.13
C LYS A 625 -11.67 0.96 30.86
N ILE A 626 -11.17 1.04 29.63
CA ILE A 626 -9.87 0.47 29.23
C ILE A 626 -8.74 1.11 30.05
N HIS A 627 -8.80 2.44 30.22
CA HIS A 627 -7.83 3.20 31.00
C HIS A 627 -7.85 2.83 32.49
N ARG A 628 -9.01 2.55 33.09
CA ARG A 628 -9.10 2.19 34.51
C ARG A 628 -8.83 0.72 34.80
N ALA A 629 -8.77 -0.12 33.76
CA ALA A 629 -8.52 -1.53 33.92
C ALA A 629 -7.08 -1.77 34.38
N PRO A 630 -6.85 -2.63 35.40
CA PRO A 630 -5.50 -3.11 35.72
C PRO A 630 -4.81 -3.75 34.50
N THR A 631 -5.63 -4.35 33.65
CA THR A 631 -5.26 -5.08 32.43
C THR A 631 -6.12 -4.60 31.26
N PRO A 632 -5.71 -3.53 30.56
CA PRO A 632 -6.47 -2.91 29.45
C PRO A 632 -6.95 -3.89 28.37
N GLY A 633 -6.19 -4.97 28.14
CA GLY A 633 -6.55 -6.03 27.21
C GLY A 633 -7.90 -6.69 27.52
N ASP A 634 -8.26 -6.85 28.79
CA ASP A 634 -9.47 -7.59 29.17
C ASP A 634 -10.76 -6.79 28.86
N VAL A 635 -10.71 -5.45 28.94
CA VAL A 635 -11.86 -4.56 28.65
C VAL A 635 -12.12 -4.37 27.15
N LEU A 636 -11.06 -4.44 26.34
CA LEU A 636 -11.14 -4.33 24.88
C LEU A 636 -11.92 -5.47 24.21
N HIS A 637 -12.26 -6.53 24.94
CA HIS A 637 -12.97 -7.70 24.36
C HIS A 637 -14.41 -7.83 24.81
N ASP A 638 -14.73 -7.40 26.04
CA ASP A 638 -16.11 -7.39 26.56
C ASP A 638 -16.94 -6.25 25.96
N SER A 639 -16.26 -5.24 25.42
CA SER A 639 -16.87 -4.23 24.58
C SER A 639 -17.20 -4.85 23.23
N ALA A 640 -18.42 -5.37 23.11
CA ALA A 640 -19.07 -5.55 21.82
C ALA A 640 -19.17 -4.16 21.16
N VAL A 641 -18.07 -3.66 20.59
CA VAL A 641 -18.17 -2.69 19.52
C VAL A 641 -18.92 -3.47 18.45
N PRO A 642 -20.18 -3.11 18.13
CA PRO A 642 -20.92 -3.78 17.07
C PRO A 642 -19.96 -3.84 15.88
N SER A 643 -19.91 -4.95 15.17
CA SER A 643 -19.12 -5.11 13.95
C SER A 643 -19.38 -3.93 13.00
N ARG A 644 -18.63 -2.83 13.20
CA ARG A 644 -18.72 -1.62 12.41
C ARG A 644 -18.25 -2.07 11.03
N PRO A 645 -18.94 -1.67 9.96
CA PRO A 645 -18.61 -2.14 8.63
C PRO A 645 -17.10 -1.94 8.40
N PRO A 646 -16.36 -2.98 7.94
CA PRO A 646 -14.99 -2.77 7.52
C PRO A 646 -15.00 -1.72 6.41
N ALA A 647 -14.11 -0.73 6.53
CA ALA A 647 -13.85 0.25 5.49
C ALA A 647 -13.25 -0.42 4.24
#